data_AF-A0A2E8CPD7-F1
#
_entry.id   AF-A0A2E8CPD7-F1
#
_cell.length_a   1.000
_cell.length_b   1.000
_cell.length_c   1.000
_cell.angle_alpha   90.00
_cell.angle_beta   90.00
_cell.angle_gamma   90.00
#
_symmetry.space_group_name_H-M   'P 1'
#
loop_
_entity.id
_entity.type
_entity.pdbx_description
1 polymer ?
#
loop_
_entity_poly.entity_id
_entity_poly.type
_entity_poly.pdbx_seq_one_letter_code
_entity_poly.pdbx_strand_id
1 'polypeptide(L)'
;MAAAPKTHRVEFEETVNVRNLEIIKRLEDTYEKKWLPWKEGVDKAAEAAENQEIVAALRMKHPDYDSNPTLKYKKAELLKGAPDPRNYGGSDPINAVAALYSPYQRYHGYMKHYAELPHNDRGSYLKLSRGIQRFDVRPDPKDVPSGTYKLRIRAGAVEGSDSSRHFIEIGYPQRLNATSLGFTKLLSTQQISGTIQNPEIIEVEVEIGANTPRDFGIQERQPKSGKLLREEFDRHKAENGYGTPPAIWVDWAELVGPMPENAAVESTIARIEPEKTINPANEKEIANIEDAQARSAEWQKGVDAVINTPANQATIAEIRKTQPKIDHPQWGYAYAEQLEGTPDARDFGFTDAQKAAASDPEGDRANLAYHKHYASLPHRDRGSYLKLAHGTGRVIISHKKNQLPPGSYTLRVAAAAVQGSPTERHFIEVGHPQRQIETRNWGLEGQPISSHQVTGTIENPQVIEIPLEVGTDTIKEFAIQEKQPNTGNLKELWDAHNKLKAENGYGHPPAIWIDWVELEGPHPKVNLTKSEIHRVEPEKTINPRNEKEIEKMEDAFERFAQWQKGVDQVAKTPENQAIIAEIAKKEPHILDPLRFYQFADRLKGAPDARDFGFEDVRAPRNANRDWPNLHAYYKHYANLPHRDTGAYLKPTKGTGRVIVSPEKLPIGNYTLRVRVGAVEGSDPSRRFIQVGHPQRTYTAMEFDHGFEGRAITTNQVTGTIEEPQIIEVPLEVGPNTLREFAVQEKQPNNGKIQALWKTYNAAKKENGYGMPPAIWIDWVELEGPHGAAPSEAGPDRDDSWFTEATDPDESTRARTIFEQFAVKAFRGVEAENEFIDRLAAIYDNRRSVGDSFERALELPLAIILSSPGFLYLNEPAGDPANDADERRELNDRELAVRLAYFLWSAPPDRKLLDLASRGELSNPDILRSQVDRLIADSRSDEFVAGFLHQWLHMERLDFFQFDTRLYRDFDESTRSAARQEVYHSFAHVLRDQKKGRLGKLLKSDYVFVNGLLATYYGLDGVTGDQFQKVALPAGSPRGGLLGMAAVHAMGSDGIESSPVERGAWVLRYILNDPPPPAPPNVPQLSRIDDPSLTVRQKLASHMEEAQCASCHRKIDPIGFGLENFNAAGKWRTQEGHGRNSHPIDPSDQFHNGPKFDDYFELRDIISDREPDFARGFTEHLISYGLGRSFGFTDEDLAKEIVGAAKKQDYIVSEFIQALVASEAFGRK
;
A
#
# COMPACT_ATOMS: atom_id res chain seq x y z
N MET A 1 8.56 -10.13 -41.53
CA MET A 1 8.26 -11.55 -41.25
C MET A 1 8.14 -11.69 -39.74
N ALA A 2 6.95 -11.95 -39.21
CA ALA A 2 6.76 -12.17 -37.78
C ALA A 2 7.61 -13.37 -37.33
N ALA A 3 8.42 -13.19 -36.28
CA ALA A 3 9.13 -14.31 -35.68
C ALA A 3 8.07 -15.29 -35.16
N ALA A 4 8.15 -16.55 -35.57
CA ALA A 4 7.23 -17.58 -35.06
C ALA A 4 7.32 -17.63 -33.53
N PRO A 5 6.19 -17.81 -32.82
CA PRO A 5 6.18 -17.86 -31.36
C PRO A 5 7.18 -18.94 -30.89
N LYS A 6 8.12 -18.54 -30.04
CA LYS A 6 9.08 -19.46 -29.43
C LYS A 6 8.45 -20.04 -28.16
N THR A 7 8.65 -21.34 -27.96
CA THR A 7 8.21 -22.05 -26.76
C THR A 7 9.42 -22.35 -25.90
N HIS A 8 9.44 -21.83 -24.67
CA HIS A 8 10.42 -22.20 -23.66
C HIS A 8 9.76 -23.11 -22.63
N ARG A 9 10.08 -24.41 -22.67
CA ARG A 9 9.47 -25.44 -21.83
C ARG A 9 10.46 -25.99 -20.81
N VAL A 10 9.99 -26.22 -19.59
CA VAL A 10 10.74 -26.79 -18.47
C VAL A 10 10.02 -28.05 -18.00
N GLU A 11 10.74 -29.18 -18.08
CA GLU A 11 10.36 -30.46 -17.47
C GLU A 11 10.95 -30.50 -16.05
N PHE A 12 10.11 -30.67 -15.02
CA PHE A 12 10.56 -30.52 -13.64
C PHE A 12 11.27 -31.76 -13.07
N GLU A 13 11.08 -32.92 -13.67
CA GLU A 13 11.83 -34.14 -13.39
C GLU A 13 13.30 -34.02 -13.79
N GLU A 14 13.61 -33.31 -14.87
CA GLU A 14 15.00 -33.13 -15.34
C GLU A 14 15.73 -32.01 -14.60
N THR A 15 15.01 -31.15 -13.87
CA THR A 15 15.55 -29.96 -13.23
C THR A 15 15.44 -30.02 -11.70
N VAL A 16 14.21 -30.00 -11.19
CA VAL A 16 13.91 -29.93 -9.76
C VAL A 16 14.23 -31.26 -9.06
N ASN A 17 13.86 -32.40 -9.65
CA ASN A 17 14.09 -33.71 -9.03
C ASN A 17 15.59 -34.05 -8.97
N VAL A 18 16.34 -33.79 -10.05
CA VAL A 18 17.81 -33.93 -10.07
C VAL A 18 18.46 -33.11 -8.96
N ARG A 19 18.10 -31.83 -8.84
CA ARG A 19 18.63 -30.94 -7.78
C ARG A 19 18.26 -31.42 -6.37
N ASN A 20 17.05 -31.94 -6.18
CA ASN A 20 16.62 -32.51 -4.90
C ASN A 20 17.46 -33.73 -4.53
N LEU A 21 17.74 -34.64 -5.48
CA LEU A 21 18.58 -35.82 -5.27
C LEU A 21 20.02 -35.44 -4.92
N GLU A 22 20.59 -34.42 -5.56
CA GLU A 22 21.91 -33.87 -5.20
C GLU A 22 21.94 -33.29 -3.78
N ILE A 23 20.87 -32.61 -3.36
CA ILE A 23 20.76 -32.08 -1.99
C ILE A 23 20.66 -33.23 -0.98
N ILE A 24 19.83 -34.24 -1.26
CA ILE A 24 19.69 -35.42 -0.38
C ILE A 24 21.04 -36.12 -0.22
N LYS A 25 21.74 -36.41 -1.31
CA LYS A 25 23.06 -37.06 -1.29
C LYS A 25 24.07 -36.24 -0.49
N ARG A 26 24.11 -34.92 -0.68
CA ARG A 26 25.00 -34.03 0.07
C ARG A 26 24.68 -34.01 1.57
N LEU A 27 23.40 -34.04 1.93
CA LEU A 27 22.96 -34.11 3.32
C LEU A 27 23.40 -35.44 3.95
N GLU A 28 23.19 -36.57 3.26
CA GLU A 28 23.65 -37.90 3.68
C GLU A 28 25.17 -37.95 3.83
N ASP A 29 25.92 -37.50 2.82
CA ASP A 29 27.38 -37.43 2.87
C ASP A 29 27.88 -36.55 4.02
N THR A 30 27.25 -35.40 4.26
CA THR A 30 27.63 -34.49 5.36
C THR A 30 27.32 -35.12 6.71
N TYR A 31 26.18 -35.78 6.84
CA TYR A 31 25.79 -36.44 8.08
C TYR A 31 26.72 -37.63 8.38
N GLU A 32 26.97 -38.49 7.41
CA GLU A 32 27.79 -39.69 7.57
C GLU A 32 29.27 -39.40 7.71
N LYS A 33 29.83 -38.51 6.87
CA LYS A 33 31.28 -38.28 6.82
C LYS A 33 31.77 -37.21 7.77
N LYS A 34 30.89 -36.32 8.25
CA LYS A 34 31.27 -35.18 9.12
C LYS A 34 30.58 -35.21 10.47
N TRP A 35 29.25 -35.31 10.50
CA TRP A 35 28.51 -35.27 11.77
C TRP A 35 28.74 -36.51 12.64
N LEU A 36 28.55 -37.73 12.11
CA LEU A 36 28.71 -38.97 12.89
C LEU A 36 30.11 -39.12 13.50
N PRO A 37 31.23 -38.90 12.76
CA PRO A 37 32.57 -38.98 13.34
C PRO A 37 32.83 -37.93 14.42
N TRP A 38 32.33 -36.70 14.24
CA TRP A 38 32.44 -35.65 15.27
C TRP A 38 31.64 -36.01 16.52
N LYS A 39 30.40 -36.48 16.33
CA LYS A 39 29.49 -36.94 17.38
C LYS A 39 30.12 -38.05 18.20
N GLU A 40 30.68 -39.08 17.56
CA GLU A 40 31.37 -40.20 18.24
C GLU A 40 32.57 -39.73 19.06
N GLY A 41 33.36 -38.78 18.54
CA GLY A 41 34.49 -38.22 19.29
C GLY A 41 34.05 -37.39 20.51
N VAL A 42 32.97 -36.61 20.39
CA VAL A 42 32.37 -35.89 21.52
C VAL A 42 31.75 -36.86 22.53
N ASP A 43 31.13 -37.95 22.07
CA ASP A 43 30.57 -38.98 22.94
C ASP A 43 31.67 -39.65 23.78
N LYS A 44 32.80 -40.03 23.15
CA LYS A 44 33.99 -40.56 23.85
C LYS A 44 34.58 -39.57 24.85
N ALA A 45 34.67 -38.29 24.49
CA ALA A 45 35.17 -37.26 25.39
C ALA A 45 34.26 -37.08 26.61
N ALA A 46 32.94 -37.10 26.43
CA ALA A 46 31.99 -36.98 27.53
C ALA A 46 32.01 -38.19 28.50
N GLU A 47 32.40 -39.37 28.02
CA GLU A 47 32.52 -40.59 28.83
C GLU A 47 33.86 -40.69 29.56
N ALA A 48 34.87 -39.91 29.16
CA ALA A 48 36.20 -39.91 29.79
C ALA A 48 36.13 -39.51 31.27
N ALA A 49 36.88 -40.21 32.12
CA ALA A 49 36.89 -40.01 33.57
C ALA A 49 37.20 -38.55 33.98
N GLU A 50 38.08 -37.88 33.23
CA GLU A 50 38.48 -36.49 33.45
C GLU A 50 37.40 -35.45 33.15
N ASN A 51 36.32 -35.83 32.46
CA ASN A 51 35.21 -34.96 32.10
C ASN A 51 33.92 -35.21 32.92
N GLN A 52 33.90 -36.23 33.80
CA GLN A 52 32.70 -36.58 34.56
C GLN A 52 32.22 -35.45 35.49
N GLU A 53 33.14 -34.69 36.10
CA GLU A 53 32.78 -33.51 36.91
C GLU A 53 32.20 -32.36 36.06
N ILE A 54 32.72 -32.16 34.84
CA ILE A 54 32.23 -31.14 33.90
C ILE A 54 30.82 -31.52 33.42
N VAL A 55 30.60 -32.79 33.07
CA VAL A 55 29.28 -33.30 32.66
C VAL A 55 28.27 -33.20 33.82
N ALA A 56 28.67 -33.51 35.06
CA ALA A 56 27.80 -33.34 36.22
C ALA A 56 27.40 -31.87 36.45
N ALA A 57 28.35 -30.93 36.31
CA ALA A 57 28.06 -29.50 36.38
C ALA A 57 27.13 -29.03 35.25
N LEU A 58 27.29 -29.58 34.04
CA LEU A 58 26.41 -29.27 32.90
C LEU A 58 24.99 -29.80 33.11
N ARG A 59 24.82 -31.01 33.67
CA ARG A 59 23.51 -31.57 34.04
C ARG A 59 22.81 -30.74 35.11
N MET A 60 23.54 -30.21 36.09
CA MET A 60 22.97 -29.31 37.10
C MET A 60 22.49 -27.98 36.49
N LYS A 61 23.25 -27.42 35.53
CA LYS A 61 22.90 -26.16 34.85
C LYS A 61 21.82 -26.33 33.78
N HIS A 62 21.75 -27.52 33.19
CA HIS A 62 20.84 -27.88 32.11
C HIS A 62 20.17 -29.23 32.44
N PRO A 63 19.01 -29.21 33.12
CA PRO A 63 18.30 -30.44 33.50
C PRO A 63 17.89 -31.32 32.30
N ASP A 64 17.83 -30.75 31.10
CA ASP A 64 17.54 -31.45 29.85
C ASP A 64 18.79 -32.00 29.15
N TYR A 65 19.99 -31.92 29.75
CA TYR A 65 21.27 -32.27 29.11
C TYR A 65 21.29 -33.65 28.46
N ASP A 66 20.76 -34.68 29.13
CA ASP A 66 20.72 -36.05 28.61
C ASP A 66 19.52 -36.30 27.68
N SER A 67 18.41 -35.57 27.88
CA SER A 67 17.20 -35.70 27.05
C SER A 67 17.24 -34.88 25.76
N ASN A 68 18.08 -33.85 25.70
CA ASN A 68 18.18 -32.96 24.56
C ASN A 68 19.16 -33.52 23.52
N PRO A 69 18.70 -33.86 22.31
CA PRO A 69 19.50 -34.58 21.32
C PRO A 69 20.69 -33.77 20.78
N THR A 70 20.77 -32.47 21.08
CA THR A 70 21.82 -31.58 20.55
C THR A 70 22.66 -30.88 21.62
N LEU A 71 22.21 -30.85 22.88
CA LEU A 71 22.80 -29.97 23.89
C LEU A 71 24.21 -30.41 24.29
N LYS A 72 24.43 -31.72 24.44
CA LYS A 72 25.75 -32.33 24.63
C LYS A 72 26.76 -31.84 23.59
N TYR A 73 26.37 -31.86 22.32
CA TYR A 73 27.24 -31.48 21.20
C TYR A 73 27.47 -29.97 21.10
N LYS A 74 26.47 -29.14 21.42
CA LYS A 74 26.62 -27.67 21.50
C LYS A 74 27.56 -27.22 22.62
N LYS A 75 27.86 -28.09 23.59
CA LYS A 75 28.76 -27.84 24.72
C LYS A 75 30.10 -28.57 24.62
N ALA A 76 30.41 -29.13 23.44
CA ALA A 76 31.62 -29.92 23.23
C ALA A 76 32.93 -29.18 23.58
N GLU A 77 32.98 -27.85 23.43
CA GLU A 77 34.15 -27.01 23.78
C GLU A 77 34.52 -27.04 25.28
N LEU A 78 33.58 -27.42 26.15
CA LEU A 78 33.81 -27.51 27.59
C LEU A 78 34.41 -28.86 28.00
N LEU A 79 34.39 -29.86 27.12
CA LEU A 79 34.90 -31.20 27.38
C LEU A 79 36.37 -31.30 26.94
N LYS A 80 37.25 -31.76 27.83
CA LYS A 80 38.66 -32.00 27.50
C LYS A 80 38.79 -33.15 26.51
N GLY A 81 39.62 -32.99 25.49
CA GLY A 81 39.84 -34.01 24.46
C GLY A 81 38.72 -34.16 23.43
N ALA A 82 37.70 -33.29 23.44
CA ALA A 82 36.69 -33.28 22.39
C ALA A 82 37.29 -32.83 21.04
N PRO A 83 36.87 -33.44 19.91
CA PRO A 83 37.36 -33.08 18.59
C PRO A 83 36.95 -31.65 18.18
N ASP A 84 37.88 -30.91 17.60
CA ASP A 84 37.64 -29.54 17.11
C ASP A 84 36.62 -29.53 15.96
N PRO A 85 35.50 -28.78 16.08
CA PRO A 85 34.46 -28.72 15.06
C PRO A 85 34.94 -28.22 13.68
N ARG A 86 36.06 -27.47 13.64
CA ARG A 86 36.64 -26.95 12.38
C ARG A 86 37.17 -28.06 11.48
N ASN A 87 37.62 -29.18 12.07
CA ASN A 87 38.06 -30.36 11.33
C ASN A 87 36.89 -31.09 10.62
N TYR A 88 35.65 -30.76 11.00
CA TYR A 88 34.43 -31.35 10.46
C TYR A 88 33.55 -30.32 9.72
N GLY A 89 34.06 -29.09 9.52
CA GLY A 89 33.40 -28.05 8.72
C GLY A 89 32.49 -27.07 9.47
N GLY A 90 32.59 -26.96 10.80
CA GLY A 90 31.92 -25.93 11.61
C GLY A 90 32.89 -24.95 12.26
N SER A 91 32.49 -23.69 12.50
CA SER A 91 33.37 -22.67 13.13
C SER A 91 33.49 -22.82 14.66
N ASP A 92 32.46 -23.35 15.30
CA ASP A 92 32.35 -23.65 16.73
C ASP A 92 31.28 -24.74 16.94
N PRO A 93 31.10 -25.31 18.15
CA PRO A 93 30.17 -26.41 18.36
C PRO A 93 28.70 -26.06 18.07
N ILE A 94 28.28 -24.82 18.30
CA ILE A 94 26.90 -24.38 18.02
C ILE A 94 26.69 -24.31 16.52
N ASN A 95 27.62 -23.70 15.79
CA ASN A 95 27.61 -23.61 14.34
C ASN A 95 27.80 -24.98 13.67
N ALA A 96 28.59 -25.89 14.23
CA ALA A 96 28.76 -27.25 13.73
C ALA A 96 27.45 -28.05 13.80
N VAL A 97 26.72 -27.97 14.93
CA VAL A 97 25.39 -28.58 15.08
C VAL A 97 24.37 -27.93 14.13
N ALA A 98 24.45 -26.61 13.94
CA ALA A 98 23.57 -25.88 13.03
C ALA A 98 23.85 -26.18 11.55
N ALA A 99 25.11 -26.45 11.18
CA ALA A 99 25.52 -26.68 9.80
C ALA A 99 25.46 -28.16 9.38
N LEU A 100 25.76 -29.10 10.29
CA LEU A 100 25.90 -30.52 9.97
C LEU A 100 24.65 -31.33 10.33
N TYR A 101 24.06 -31.10 11.51
CA TYR A 101 22.93 -31.89 12.02
C TYR A 101 21.57 -31.27 11.67
N SER A 102 21.43 -29.96 11.87
CA SER A 102 20.13 -29.29 11.75
C SER A 102 19.52 -29.35 10.34
N PRO A 103 20.27 -29.20 9.22
CA PRO A 103 19.70 -29.31 7.88
C PRO A 103 19.26 -30.75 7.57
N TYR A 104 20.05 -31.75 7.99
CA TYR A 104 19.70 -33.16 7.84
C TYR A 104 18.41 -33.48 8.60
N GLN A 105 18.34 -33.16 9.89
CA GLN A 105 17.15 -33.40 10.72
C GLN A 105 15.91 -32.63 10.23
N ARG A 106 16.08 -31.44 9.63
CA ARG A 106 14.97 -30.62 9.14
C ARG A 106 14.43 -31.10 7.79
N TYR A 107 15.31 -31.33 6.80
CA TYR A 107 14.91 -31.46 5.41
C TYR A 107 15.07 -32.88 4.84
N HIS A 108 15.97 -33.72 5.37
CA HIS A 108 16.31 -35.01 4.75
C HIS A 108 15.10 -35.94 4.60
N GLY A 109 14.40 -36.25 5.70
CA GLY A 109 13.25 -37.15 5.67
C GLY A 109 12.12 -36.68 4.75
N TYR A 110 11.85 -35.37 4.73
CA TYR A 110 10.89 -34.75 3.84
C TYR A 110 11.28 -34.86 2.36
N MET A 111 12.52 -34.48 2.03
CA MET A 111 13.00 -34.49 0.65
C MET A 111 13.14 -35.91 0.10
N LYS A 112 13.55 -36.87 0.93
CA LYS A 112 13.66 -38.28 0.57
C LYS A 112 12.30 -38.88 0.27
N HIS A 113 11.31 -38.68 1.14
CA HIS A 113 9.94 -39.16 0.89
C HIS A 113 9.37 -38.59 -0.40
N TYR A 114 9.52 -37.28 -0.61
CA TYR A 114 9.03 -36.63 -1.84
C TYR A 114 9.74 -37.10 -3.10
N ALA A 115 10.99 -37.57 -3.03
CA ALA A 115 11.72 -38.13 -4.16
C ALA A 115 11.26 -39.56 -4.51
N GLU A 116 10.70 -40.29 -3.53
CA GLU A 116 10.21 -41.66 -3.68
C GLU A 116 8.72 -41.74 -4.09
N LEU A 117 8.02 -40.60 -4.16
CA LEU A 117 6.62 -40.54 -4.60
C LEU A 117 6.46 -41.02 -6.06
N PRO A 118 5.33 -41.69 -6.38
CA PRO A 118 5.05 -42.16 -7.74
C PRO A 118 4.99 -40.97 -8.73
N HIS A 119 5.24 -41.19 -10.02
CA HIS A 119 5.18 -40.16 -11.07
C HIS A 119 6.25 -39.05 -11.02
N ASN A 120 7.27 -39.18 -10.18
CA ASN A 120 8.46 -38.32 -10.19
C ASN A 120 9.39 -38.51 -11.41
N ASP A 121 9.14 -39.55 -12.21
CA ASP A 121 9.82 -39.86 -13.46
C ASP A 121 9.34 -39.00 -14.64
N ARG A 122 8.23 -38.26 -14.47
CA ARG A 122 7.57 -37.46 -15.52
C ARG A 122 6.96 -36.15 -15.00
N GLY A 123 7.46 -35.65 -13.87
CA GLY A 123 6.99 -34.43 -13.20
C GLY A 123 7.54 -34.30 -11.78
N SER A 124 7.08 -33.30 -11.02
CA SER A 124 7.54 -33.02 -9.65
C SER A 124 6.43 -32.52 -8.72
N TYR A 125 6.50 -32.90 -7.45
CA TYR A 125 5.54 -32.48 -6.42
C TYR A 125 5.91 -31.14 -5.79
N LEU A 126 4.95 -30.21 -5.72
CA LEU A 126 5.10 -28.96 -4.98
C LEU A 126 5.18 -29.22 -3.47
N LYS A 127 5.98 -28.39 -2.80
CA LYS A 127 6.44 -28.67 -1.43
C LYS A 127 6.02 -27.57 -0.46
N LEU A 128 5.03 -27.85 0.39
CA LEU A 128 4.65 -26.97 1.48
C LEU A 128 5.45 -27.31 2.75
N SER A 129 6.51 -26.54 3.05
CA SER A 129 7.48 -26.88 4.11
C SER A 129 7.93 -25.69 4.96
N ARG A 130 8.88 -25.91 5.90
CA ARG A 130 9.56 -24.82 6.64
C ARG A 130 10.44 -24.01 5.68
N GLY A 131 9.82 -23.06 4.97
CA GLY A 131 10.41 -22.25 3.91
C GLY A 131 9.69 -22.44 2.57
N ILE A 132 9.74 -21.42 1.72
CA ILE A 132 8.98 -21.41 0.46
C ILE A 132 9.74 -22.20 -0.61
N GLN A 133 9.17 -23.32 -1.05
CA GLN A 133 9.66 -24.12 -2.16
C GLN A 133 8.81 -23.80 -3.40
N ARG A 134 9.46 -23.36 -4.47
CA ARG A 134 8.82 -23.04 -5.74
C ARG A 134 9.58 -23.66 -6.90
N PHE A 135 8.88 -23.85 -8.00
CA PHE A 135 9.47 -24.21 -9.27
C PHE A 135 9.66 -22.93 -10.09
N ASP A 136 10.88 -22.68 -10.56
CA ASP A 136 11.18 -21.49 -11.36
C ASP A 136 11.33 -21.88 -12.83
N VAL A 137 10.61 -21.19 -13.71
CA VAL A 137 10.80 -21.19 -15.16
C VAL A 137 11.76 -20.03 -15.48
N ARG A 138 12.94 -20.35 -16.03
CA ARG A 138 14.04 -19.40 -16.23
C ARG A 138 14.53 -19.40 -17.68
N PRO A 139 13.79 -18.74 -18.59
CA PRO A 139 14.25 -18.58 -19.95
C PRO A 139 15.49 -17.68 -20.03
N ASP A 140 16.34 -17.88 -21.06
CA ASP A 140 17.39 -16.92 -21.37
C ASP A 140 16.71 -15.58 -21.73
N PRO A 141 17.06 -14.46 -21.07
CA PRO A 141 16.48 -13.16 -21.38
C PRO A 141 16.56 -12.75 -22.86
N LYS A 142 17.52 -13.30 -23.62
CA LYS A 142 17.66 -13.05 -25.07
C LYS A 142 16.59 -13.76 -25.91
N ASP A 143 15.98 -14.82 -25.40
CA ASP A 143 14.95 -15.60 -26.10
C ASP A 143 13.52 -15.16 -25.77
N VAL A 144 13.37 -14.20 -24.85
CA VAL A 144 12.07 -13.67 -24.40
C VAL A 144 12.08 -12.14 -24.53
N PRO A 145 11.93 -11.62 -25.77
CA PRO A 145 11.75 -10.19 -26.01
C PRO A 145 10.50 -9.63 -25.32
N SER A 146 10.33 -8.31 -25.36
CA SER A 146 9.11 -7.72 -24.82
C SER A 146 7.90 -8.07 -25.69
N GLY A 147 6.76 -8.34 -25.05
CA GLY A 147 5.51 -8.72 -25.71
C GLY A 147 4.60 -9.53 -24.79
N THR A 148 3.48 -10.00 -25.35
CA THR A 148 2.51 -10.84 -24.64
C THR A 148 2.88 -12.30 -24.77
N TYR A 149 2.96 -13.01 -23.65
CA TYR A 149 3.30 -14.43 -23.61
C TYR A 149 2.18 -15.21 -22.92
N LYS A 150 2.04 -16.48 -23.28
CA LYS A 150 1.23 -17.44 -22.52
C LYS A 150 2.12 -18.37 -21.71
N LEU A 151 2.00 -18.32 -20.40
CA LEU A 151 2.55 -19.32 -19.50
C LEU A 151 1.54 -20.46 -19.36
N ARG A 152 1.91 -21.66 -19.80
CA ARG A 152 1.09 -22.86 -19.75
C ARG A 152 1.71 -23.83 -18.75
N ILE A 153 0.92 -24.34 -17.82
CA ILE A 153 1.38 -25.22 -16.73
C ILE A 153 0.51 -26.46 -16.75
N ARG A 154 1.12 -27.64 -16.87
CA ARG A 154 0.39 -28.90 -16.77
C ARG A 154 0.51 -29.44 -15.34
N ALA A 155 -0.61 -29.51 -14.63
CA ALA A 155 -0.64 -29.87 -13.21
C ALA A 155 -1.83 -30.76 -12.86
N GLY A 156 -1.69 -31.52 -11.77
CA GLY A 156 -2.73 -32.39 -11.23
C GLY A 156 -2.68 -32.45 -9.70
N ALA A 157 -3.85 -32.58 -9.08
CA ALA A 157 -4.01 -32.77 -7.66
C ALA A 157 -3.77 -34.23 -7.25
N VAL A 158 -3.27 -34.42 -6.04
CA VAL A 158 -3.05 -35.75 -5.45
C VAL A 158 -4.36 -36.31 -4.93
N GLU A 159 -4.72 -37.51 -5.35
CA GLU A 159 -5.93 -38.19 -4.88
C GLU A 159 -5.89 -38.39 -3.36
N GLY A 160 -7.00 -38.07 -2.68
CA GLY A 160 -7.10 -38.15 -1.21
C GLY A 160 -6.43 -37.02 -0.43
N SER A 161 -5.78 -36.06 -1.10
CA SER A 161 -5.25 -34.85 -0.44
C SER A 161 -6.33 -33.79 -0.25
N ASP A 162 -6.16 -32.91 0.74
CA ASP A 162 -7.14 -31.87 1.06
C ASP A 162 -7.34 -30.90 -0.12
N SER A 163 -8.57 -30.86 -0.64
CA SER A 163 -8.99 -29.97 -1.73
C SER A 163 -8.73 -28.48 -1.46
N SER A 164 -8.67 -28.06 -0.19
CA SER A 164 -8.33 -26.68 0.17
C SER A 164 -6.89 -26.30 -0.24
N ARG A 165 -6.06 -27.30 -0.54
CA ARG A 165 -4.65 -27.18 -0.94
C ARG A 165 -4.42 -27.38 -2.44
N HIS A 166 -5.47 -27.59 -3.23
CA HIS A 166 -5.37 -27.76 -4.70
C HIS A 166 -5.32 -26.40 -5.40
N PHE A 167 -4.39 -25.54 -5.00
CA PHE A 167 -4.20 -24.21 -5.59
C PHE A 167 -2.72 -23.93 -5.79
N ILE A 168 -2.37 -23.42 -6.97
CA ILE A 168 -1.03 -22.88 -7.27
C ILE A 168 -1.06 -21.36 -7.30
N GLU A 169 0.02 -20.73 -6.87
CA GLU A 169 0.31 -19.32 -7.04
C GLU A 169 1.46 -19.15 -8.05
N ILE A 170 1.31 -18.17 -8.93
CA ILE A 170 2.25 -17.85 -10.01
C ILE A 170 2.68 -16.40 -9.82
N GLY A 171 3.99 -16.12 -9.86
CA GLY A 171 4.47 -14.75 -9.68
C GLY A 171 5.95 -14.55 -10.02
N TYR A 172 6.41 -13.30 -9.92
CA TYR A 172 7.82 -12.97 -10.13
C TYR A 172 8.66 -13.36 -8.89
N PRO A 173 9.69 -14.20 -9.03
CA PRO A 173 10.47 -14.67 -7.89
C PRO A 173 11.17 -13.57 -7.08
N GLN A 174 10.91 -13.46 -5.77
CA GLN A 174 11.71 -12.61 -4.87
C GLN A 174 13.01 -13.30 -4.44
N ARG A 175 14.14 -12.59 -4.54
CA ARG A 175 15.47 -13.07 -4.15
C ARG A 175 16.14 -12.08 -3.19
N LEU A 176 16.23 -12.42 -1.91
CA LEU A 176 17.05 -11.75 -0.90
C LEU A 176 17.90 -12.82 -0.20
N ASN A 177 19.23 -12.64 -0.17
CA ASN A 177 20.18 -13.38 0.65
C ASN A 177 19.92 -14.89 0.79
N ALA A 178 20.06 -15.64 -0.31
CA ALA A 178 20.02 -17.10 -0.39
C ALA A 178 18.75 -17.80 0.16
N THR A 179 17.68 -17.05 0.47
CA THR A 179 16.41 -17.59 0.97
C THR A 179 15.25 -17.18 0.04
N SER A 180 14.40 -18.12 -0.34
CA SER A 180 13.23 -17.86 -1.20
C SER A 180 12.10 -17.24 -0.36
N LEU A 181 11.78 -15.97 -0.59
CA LEU A 181 10.71 -15.24 0.10
C LEU A 181 9.54 -14.97 -0.87
N GLY A 182 8.81 -15.99 -1.33
CA GLY A 182 7.57 -15.77 -2.10
C GLY A 182 7.77 -14.89 -3.34
N PHE A 183 6.75 -14.13 -3.76
CA PHE A 183 6.80 -13.34 -4.99
C PHE A 183 6.98 -11.84 -4.72
N THR A 184 7.78 -11.14 -5.53
CA THR A 184 7.81 -9.67 -5.54
C THR A 184 6.50 -9.09 -6.05
N LYS A 185 5.86 -9.81 -6.97
CA LYS A 185 4.52 -9.56 -7.46
C LYS A 185 3.85 -10.91 -7.76
N LEU A 186 2.73 -11.16 -7.11
CA LEU A 186 1.84 -12.27 -7.46
C LEU A 186 1.13 -11.92 -8.78
N LEU A 187 1.19 -12.83 -9.75
CA LEU A 187 0.55 -12.67 -11.06
C LEU A 187 -0.80 -13.36 -11.11
N SER A 188 -0.90 -14.57 -10.55
CA SER A 188 -2.14 -15.34 -10.60
C SER A 188 -2.21 -16.39 -9.49
N THR A 189 -3.43 -16.77 -9.10
CA THR A 189 -3.69 -17.94 -8.25
C THR A 189 -4.69 -18.81 -8.98
N GLN A 190 -4.36 -20.07 -9.20
CA GLN A 190 -5.12 -20.99 -10.04
C GLN A 190 -5.49 -22.23 -9.24
N GLN A 191 -6.76 -22.62 -9.29
CA GLN A 191 -7.20 -23.88 -8.71
C GLN A 191 -6.80 -25.03 -9.62
N ILE A 192 -6.36 -26.13 -9.02
CA ILE A 192 -6.09 -27.39 -9.71
C ILE A 192 -7.32 -28.29 -9.57
N SER A 193 -8.01 -28.53 -10.67
CA SER A 193 -9.16 -29.42 -10.79
C SER A 193 -8.81 -30.78 -11.41
N GLY A 194 -7.70 -30.86 -12.17
CA GLY A 194 -7.20 -32.10 -12.75
C GLY A 194 -6.59 -33.03 -11.70
N THR A 195 -6.51 -34.33 -11.98
CA THR A 195 -5.82 -35.33 -11.12
C THR A 195 -4.47 -35.69 -11.72
N ILE A 196 -3.60 -36.38 -11.00
CA ILE A 196 -2.33 -36.87 -11.57
C ILE A 196 -2.56 -37.81 -12.77
N GLN A 197 -3.66 -38.57 -12.77
CA GLN A 197 -4.02 -39.48 -13.86
C GLN A 197 -4.59 -38.72 -15.06
N ASN A 198 -5.26 -37.59 -14.83
CA ASN A 198 -5.79 -36.70 -15.87
C ASN A 198 -5.45 -35.24 -15.56
N PRO A 199 -4.17 -34.83 -15.77
CA PRO A 199 -3.70 -33.50 -15.40
C PRO A 199 -4.22 -32.46 -16.39
N GLU A 200 -4.58 -31.29 -15.88
CA GLU A 200 -5.09 -30.19 -16.70
C GLU A 200 -3.96 -29.26 -17.15
N ILE A 201 -4.23 -28.43 -18.16
CA ILE A 201 -3.31 -27.37 -18.61
C ILE A 201 -3.92 -26.03 -18.22
N ILE A 202 -3.19 -25.30 -17.38
CA ILE A 202 -3.53 -23.96 -16.92
C ILE A 202 -2.79 -22.96 -17.78
N GLU A 203 -3.50 -22.00 -18.37
CA GLU A 203 -2.92 -20.95 -19.20
C GLU A 203 -3.06 -19.59 -18.50
N VAL A 204 -1.96 -18.87 -18.37
CA VAL A 204 -1.90 -17.52 -17.81
C VAL A 204 -1.21 -16.61 -18.80
N GLU A 205 -1.85 -15.51 -19.16
CA GLU A 205 -1.24 -14.49 -20.01
C GLU A 205 -0.32 -13.60 -19.16
N VAL A 206 0.90 -13.38 -19.64
CA VAL A 206 1.91 -12.57 -18.95
C VAL A 206 2.51 -11.56 -19.92
N GLU A 207 2.42 -10.28 -19.57
CA GLU A 207 3.08 -9.20 -20.30
C GLU A 207 4.51 -9.03 -19.81
N ILE A 208 5.46 -9.12 -20.75
CA ILE A 208 6.87 -8.91 -20.46
C ILE A 208 7.29 -7.59 -21.09
N GLY A 209 7.47 -6.55 -20.26
CA GLY A 209 8.00 -5.25 -20.67
C GLY A 209 9.52 -5.19 -20.54
N ALA A 210 10.11 -4.05 -20.91
CA ALA A 210 11.57 -3.86 -20.87
C ALA A 210 12.16 -4.12 -19.47
N ASN A 211 11.45 -3.72 -18.41
CA ASN A 211 11.87 -3.82 -17.01
C ASN A 211 11.17 -4.96 -16.23
N THR A 212 10.38 -5.80 -16.89
CA THR A 212 9.67 -6.91 -16.24
C THR A 212 10.61 -8.11 -16.04
N PRO A 213 10.65 -8.78 -14.87
CA PRO A 213 11.43 -10.00 -14.71
C PRO A 213 11.02 -11.08 -15.73
N ARG A 214 12.01 -11.80 -16.31
CA ARG A 214 11.77 -12.88 -17.29
C ARG A 214 11.61 -14.26 -16.63
N ASP A 215 11.92 -14.35 -15.34
CA ASP A 215 11.76 -15.57 -14.54
C ASP A 215 10.35 -15.61 -13.93
N PHE A 216 9.71 -16.76 -13.94
CA PHE A 216 8.40 -17.01 -13.32
C PHE A 216 8.51 -18.12 -12.30
N GLY A 217 7.86 -17.97 -11.16
CA GLY A 217 7.81 -19.01 -10.13
C GLY A 217 6.41 -19.56 -9.91
N ILE A 218 6.32 -20.85 -9.61
CA ILE A 218 5.11 -21.61 -9.34
C ILE A 218 5.24 -22.24 -7.95
N GLN A 219 4.30 -22.02 -7.05
CA GLN A 219 4.28 -22.60 -5.70
C GLN A 219 2.86 -23.03 -5.29
N GLU A 220 2.72 -23.92 -4.31
CA GLU A 220 1.42 -24.20 -3.69
C GLU A 220 0.95 -22.94 -2.93
N ARG A 221 -0.36 -22.66 -2.92
CA ARG A 221 -0.93 -21.50 -2.21
C ARG A 221 -0.49 -21.47 -0.75
N GLN A 222 0.07 -20.35 -0.32
CA GLN A 222 0.62 -20.24 1.02
C GLN A 222 -0.45 -19.80 2.04
N PRO A 223 -0.47 -20.36 3.26
CA PRO A 223 -1.33 -19.86 4.32
C PRO A 223 -0.88 -18.46 4.76
N LYS A 224 -1.83 -17.63 5.22
CA LYS A 224 -1.61 -16.21 5.59
C LYS A 224 -0.60 -15.98 6.74
N SER A 225 -0.20 -17.03 7.46
CA SER A 225 0.77 -16.98 8.56
C SER A 225 1.86 -18.05 8.42
N GLY A 226 3.11 -17.61 8.24
CA GLY A 226 4.27 -18.50 8.22
C GLY A 226 4.53 -19.21 9.56
N LYS A 227 4.01 -18.67 10.68
CA LYS A 227 4.06 -19.33 12.00
C LYS A 227 3.13 -20.55 12.04
N LEU A 228 1.89 -20.39 11.57
CA LEU A 228 0.91 -21.48 11.49
C LEU A 228 1.40 -22.58 10.54
N LEU A 229 1.97 -22.19 9.39
CA LEU A 229 2.55 -23.14 8.44
C LEU A 229 3.63 -24.02 9.09
N ARG A 230 4.48 -23.41 9.92
CA ARG A 230 5.55 -24.12 10.63
C ARG A 230 4.98 -25.10 11.66
N GLU A 231 4.00 -24.66 12.44
CA GLU A 231 3.34 -25.49 13.46
C GLU A 231 2.60 -26.68 12.82
N GLU A 232 1.94 -26.45 11.68
CA GLU A 232 1.25 -27.47 10.91
C GLU A 232 2.22 -28.49 10.27
N PHE A 233 3.30 -28.01 9.65
CA PHE A 233 4.35 -28.89 9.13
C PHE A 233 4.96 -29.75 10.23
N ASP A 234 5.20 -29.17 11.42
CA ASP A 234 5.76 -29.88 12.56
C ASP A 234 4.81 -30.93 13.14
N ARG A 235 3.52 -30.62 13.19
CA ARG A 235 2.46 -31.56 13.59
C ARG A 235 2.42 -32.77 12.65
N HIS A 236 2.37 -32.54 11.33
CA HIS A 236 2.41 -33.64 10.36
C HIS A 236 3.70 -34.44 10.47
N LYS A 237 4.84 -33.77 10.65
CA LYS A 237 6.13 -34.47 10.81
C LYS A 237 6.18 -35.33 12.07
N ALA A 238 5.51 -34.94 13.15
CA ALA A 238 5.40 -35.78 14.34
C ALA A 238 4.53 -37.02 14.10
N GLU A 239 3.51 -36.93 13.24
CA GLU A 239 2.60 -38.02 12.89
C GLU A 239 3.18 -38.99 11.85
N ASN A 240 3.82 -38.48 10.80
CA ASN A 240 4.22 -39.26 9.62
C ASN A 240 5.74 -39.32 9.38
N GLY A 241 6.54 -38.62 10.18
CA GLY A 241 8.01 -38.62 10.11
C GLY A 241 8.64 -37.72 9.03
N TYR A 242 7.88 -37.25 8.03
CA TYR A 242 8.41 -36.48 6.90
C TYR A 242 7.86 -35.05 6.81
N GLY A 243 6.66 -34.76 7.30
CA GLY A 243 6.06 -33.41 7.26
C GLY A 243 4.79 -33.35 6.42
N THR A 244 4.46 -32.17 5.88
CA THR A 244 3.20 -31.97 5.16
C THR A 244 3.04 -32.95 3.98
N PRO A 245 1.90 -33.66 3.84
CA PRO A 245 1.63 -34.54 2.70
C PRO A 245 1.54 -33.80 1.35
N PRO A 246 1.87 -34.45 0.22
CA PRO A 246 1.79 -33.86 -1.11
C PRO A 246 0.32 -33.60 -1.52
N ALA A 247 0.08 -32.46 -2.17
CA ALA A 247 -1.25 -32.06 -2.63
C ALA A 247 -1.30 -31.72 -4.13
N ILE A 248 -0.20 -31.23 -4.70
CA ILE A 248 -0.10 -30.85 -6.11
C ILE A 248 1.16 -31.43 -6.74
N TRP A 249 0.97 -31.98 -7.94
CA TRP A 249 2.02 -32.45 -8.83
C TRP A 249 2.00 -31.62 -10.12
N VAL A 250 3.18 -31.23 -10.60
CA VAL A 250 3.35 -30.45 -11.83
C VAL A 250 4.21 -31.26 -12.78
N ASP A 251 3.69 -31.50 -13.98
CA ASP A 251 4.38 -32.18 -15.07
C ASP A 251 5.42 -31.24 -15.66
N TRP A 252 4.96 -30.20 -16.37
CA TRP A 252 5.80 -29.19 -17.01
C TRP A 252 5.19 -27.80 -16.95
N ALA A 253 6.04 -26.81 -17.21
CA ALA A 253 5.61 -25.44 -17.50
C ALA A 253 6.30 -24.93 -18.76
N GLU A 254 5.56 -24.24 -19.63
CA GLU A 254 6.10 -23.65 -20.85
C GLU A 254 5.62 -22.20 -21.05
N LEU A 255 6.52 -21.34 -21.53
CA LEU A 255 6.24 -19.96 -21.89
C LEU A 255 6.21 -19.86 -23.42
N VAL A 256 5.09 -19.43 -23.99
CA VAL A 256 4.85 -19.36 -25.44
C VAL A 256 4.66 -17.90 -25.86
N GLY A 257 5.52 -17.38 -26.71
CA GLY A 257 5.39 -16.03 -27.27
C GLY A 257 6.66 -15.48 -27.92
N PRO A 258 6.69 -14.20 -28.28
CA PRO A 258 5.59 -13.24 -28.14
C PRO A 258 4.43 -13.60 -29.07
N MET A 259 3.20 -13.43 -28.59
CA MET A 259 1.99 -13.59 -29.39
C MET A 259 1.82 -12.35 -30.29
N PRO A 260 1.36 -12.50 -31.55
CA PRO A 260 1.08 -11.35 -32.42
C PRO A 260 -0.07 -10.51 -31.85
N GLU A 261 0.10 -9.18 -31.79
CA GLU A 261 -0.95 -8.27 -31.29
C GLU A 261 -2.16 -8.21 -32.25
N ASN A 262 -3.34 -8.38 -31.63
CA ASN A 262 -4.72 -8.24 -32.09
C ASN A 262 -4.99 -7.77 -33.54
N ALA A 263 -5.59 -8.66 -34.34
CA ALA A 263 -6.48 -8.25 -35.42
C ALA A 263 -7.71 -7.54 -34.81
N ALA A 264 -8.08 -6.37 -35.34
CA ALA A 264 -9.29 -5.65 -34.94
C ALA A 264 -10.52 -6.57 -34.97
N VAL A 265 -11.20 -6.74 -33.84
CA VAL A 265 -12.45 -7.50 -33.76
C VAL A 265 -13.59 -6.52 -33.95
N GLU A 266 -14.35 -6.67 -35.03
CA GLU A 266 -15.59 -5.93 -35.27
C GLU A 266 -16.56 -6.15 -34.09
N SER A 267 -17.29 -5.10 -33.69
CA SER A 267 -18.32 -5.20 -32.65
C SER A 267 -19.35 -6.27 -33.05
N THR A 268 -19.62 -7.20 -32.13
CA THR A 268 -20.57 -8.29 -32.36
C THR A 268 -21.77 -8.17 -31.43
N ILE A 269 -22.95 -8.54 -31.95
CA ILE A 269 -24.20 -8.60 -31.18
C ILE A 269 -24.56 -10.06 -30.96
N ALA A 270 -24.62 -10.48 -29.70
CA ALA A 270 -25.08 -11.80 -29.29
C ALA A 270 -26.45 -11.69 -28.62
N ARG A 271 -27.51 -12.12 -29.33
CA ARG A 271 -28.90 -12.11 -28.83
C ARG A 271 -29.34 -13.51 -28.41
N ILE A 272 -29.96 -13.60 -27.25
CA ILE A 272 -30.49 -14.81 -26.64
C ILE A 272 -31.98 -14.64 -26.41
N GLU A 273 -32.71 -15.62 -26.91
CA GLU A 273 -34.14 -15.80 -26.76
C GLU A 273 -34.38 -16.89 -25.70
N PRO A 274 -34.80 -16.53 -24.47
CA PRO A 274 -34.98 -17.45 -23.36
C PRO A 274 -35.91 -18.64 -23.68
N GLU A 275 -36.91 -18.45 -24.52
CA GLU A 275 -37.82 -19.51 -24.97
C GLU A 275 -37.14 -20.61 -25.79
N LYS A 276 -36.00 -20.32 -26.42
CA LYS A 276 -35.21 -21.34 -27.14
C LYS A 276 -34.22 -22.07 -26.23
N THR A 277 -34.05 -21.63 -24.99
CA THR A 277 -33.03 -22.14 -24.06
C THR A 277 -33.63 -22.64 -22.76
N ILE A 278 -34.32 -21.79 -22.00
CA ILE A 278 -34.92 -22.08 -20.69
C ILE A 278 -36.13 -23.00 -20.82
N ASN A 279 -37.01 -22.76 -21.78
CA ASN A 279 -38.26 -23.52 -21.92
C ASN A 279 -38.00 -25.01 -22.25
N PRO A 280 -37.17 -25.37 -23.25
CA PRO A 280 -36.80 -26.76 -23.52
C PRO A 280 -36.04 -27.42 -22.36
N ALA A 281 -35.18 -26.67 -21.65
CA ALA A 281 -34.46 -27.19 -20.48
C ALA A 281 -35.43 -27.56 -19.35
N ASN A 282 -36.45 -26.73 -19.11
CA ASN A 282 -37.50 -27.02 -18.14
C ASN A 282 -38.35 -28.25 -18.52
N GLU A 283 -38.65 -28.45 -19.80
CA GLU A 283 -39.38 -29.62 -20.29
C GLU A 283 -38.57 -30.91 -20.15
N LYS A 284 -37.27 -30.84 -20.43
CA LYS A 284 -36.34 -31.96 -20.18
C LYS A 284 -36.26 -32.31 -18.70
N GLU A 285 -36.22 -31.31 -17.82
CA GLU A 285 -36.20 -31.53 -16.37
C GLU A 285 -37.47 -32.21 -15.87
N ILE A 286 -38.64 -31.79 -16.36
CA ILE A 286 -39.93 -32.46 -16.06
C ILE A 286 -39.87 -33.93 -16.45
N ALA A 287 -39.43 -34.25 -17.67
CA ALA A 287 -39.33 -35.63 -18.14
C ALA A 287 -38.35 -36.47 -17.31
N ASN A 288 -37.20 -35.90 -16.92
CA ASN A 288 -36.21 -36.59 -16.08
C ASN A 288 -36.77 -36.92 -14.69
N ILE A 289 -37.51 -35.98 -14.08
CA ILE A 289 -38.11 -36.17 -12.76
C ILE A 289 -39.19 -37.26 -12.82
N GLU A 290 -40.03 -37.24 -13.86
CA GLU A 290 -41.07 -38.27 -14.06
C GLU A 290 -40.48 -39.67 -14.30
N ASP A 291 -39.41 -39.76 -15.08
CA ASP A 291 -38.66 -41.02 -15.29
C ASP A 291 -38.05 -41.54 -13.98
N ALA A 292 -37.41 -40.67 -13.20
CA ALA A 292 -36.83 -41.03 -11.90
C ALA A 292 -37.91 -41.48 -10.89
N GLN A 293 -39.07 -40.82 -10.88
CA GLN A 293 -40.21 -41.22 -10.05
C GLN A 293 -40.73 -42.62 -10.43
N ALA A 294 -40.86 -42.91 -11.73
CA ALA A 294 -41.26 -44.23 -12.22
C ALA A 294 -40.26 -45.32 -11.81
N ARG A 295 -38.95 -45.09 -12.00
CA ARG A 295 -37.90 -46.05 -11.62
C ARG A 295 -37.83 -46.28 -10.11
N SER A 296 -38.03 -45.23 -9.30
CA SER A 296 -38.08 -45.34 -7.83
C SER A 296 -39.26 -46.19 -7.36
N ALA A 297 -40.45 -45.95 -7.90
CA ALA A 297 -41.64 -46.73 -7.56
C ALA A 297 -41.51 -48.21 -7.94
N GLU A 298 -40.77 -48.54 -9.01
CA GLU A 298 -40.49 -49.93 -9.38
C GLU A 298 -39.50 -50.60 -8.42
N TRP A 299 -38.44 -49.89 -8.03
CA TRP A 299 -37.48 -50.37 -7.05
C TRP A 299 -38.12 -50.61 -5.66
N GLN A 300 -38.97 -49.69 -5.19
CA GLN A 300 -39.67 -49.81 -3.91
C GLN A 300 -40.53 -51.06 -3.81
N LYS A 301 -41.22 -51.45 -4.89
CA LYS A 301 -41.99 -52.71 -4.92
C LYS A 301 -41.14 -53.93 -4.61
N GLY A 302 -39.89 -53.95 -5.07
CA GLY A 302 -38.95 -55.03 -4.78
C GLY A 302 -38.44 -55.00 -3.34
N VAL A 303 -38.26 -53.81 -2.75
CA VAL A 303 -37.93 -53.65 -1.33
C VAL A 303 -39.09 -54.11 -0.44
N ASP A 304 -40.32 -53.72 -0.75
CA ASP A 304 -41.52 -54.09 0.00
C ASP A 304 -41.78 -55.61 0.01
N ALA A 305 -41.37 -56.31 -1.04
CA ALA A 305 -41.51 -57.77 -1.14
C ALA A 305 -40.70 -58.53 -0.08
N VAL A 306 -39.59 -57.96 0.40
CA VAL A 306 -38.66 -58.61 1.33
C VAL A 306 -38.60 -57.95 2.72
N ILE A 307 -39.20 -56.77 2.89
CA ILE A 307 -39.12 -55.99 4.14
C ILE A 307 -39.76 -56.70 5.34
N ASN A 308 -40.77 -57.55 5.09
CA ASN A 308 -41.52 -58.26 6.13
C ASN A 308 -40.92 -59.62 6.52
N THR A 309 -39.74 -60.00 6.01
CA THR A 309 -39.10 -61.25 6.41
C THR A 309 -38.67 -61.18 7.89
N PRO A 310 -38.69 -62.31 8.64
CA PRO A 310 -38.28 -62.31 10.05
C PRO A 310 -36.87 -61.77 10.30
N ALA A 311 -35.94 -62.03 9.37
CA ALA A 311 -34.57 -61.51 9.42
C ALA A 311 -34.53 -59.99 9.26
N ASN A 312 -35.21 -59.44 8.25
CA ASN A 312 -35.24 -58.00 8.00
C ASN A 312 -36.00 -57.24 9.10
N GLN A 313 -37.04 -57.82 9.68
CA GLN A 313 -37.75 -57.20 10.82
C GLN A 313 -36.86 -57.11 12.07
N ALA A 314 -35.98 -58.10 12.31
CA ALA A 314 -34.98 -58.02 13.37
C ALA A 314 -33.93 -56.94 13.10
N THR A 315 -33.44 -56.83 11.86
CA THR A 315 -32.51 -55.78 11.43
C THR A 315 -33.13 -54.38 11.54
N ILE A 316 -34.38 -54.21 11.11
CA ILE A 316 -35.13 -52.95 11.23
C ILE A 316 -35.30 -52.57 12.71
N ALA A 317 -35.60 -53.52 13.59
CA ALA A 317 -35.70 -53.25 15.03
C ALA A 317 -34.37 -52.78 15.64
N GLU A 318 -33.23 -53.26 15.13
CA GLU A 318 -31.90 -52.82 15.56
C GLU A 318 -31.57 -51.42 15.02
N ILE A 319 -31.83 -51.17 13.73
CA ILE A 319 -31.65 -49.85 13.11
C ILE A 319 -32.51 -48.80 13.83
N ARG A 320 -33.75 -49.15 14.18
CA ARG A 320 -34.70 -48.26 14.89
C ARG A 320 -34.16 -47.72 16.21
N LYS A 321 -33.26 -48.43 16.89
CA LYS A 321 -32.64 -47.96 18.15
C LYS A 321 -31.73 -46.74 17.95
N THR A 322 -31.11 -46.60 16.78
CA THR A 322 -30.12 -45.55 16.49
C THR A 322 -30.60 -44.57 15.42
N GLN A 323 -31.55 -44.97 14.58
CA GLN A 323 -32.04 -44.23 13.42
C GLN A 323 -33.57 -44.19 13.42
N PRO A 324 -34.20 -43.21 14.08
CA PRO A 324 -35.67 -43.09 14.13
C PRO A 324 -36.33 -42.90 12.75
N LYS A 325 -35.54 -42.50 11.73
CA LYS A 325 -36.01 -42.27 10.36
C LYS A 325 -36.34 -43.55 9.59
N ILE A 326 -35.99 -44.73 10.10
CA ILE A 326 -36.34 -46.03 9.49
C ILE A 326 -37.86 -46.23 9.37
N ASP A 327 -38.64 -45.60 10.25
CA ASP A 327 -40.11 -45.69 10.26
C ASP A 327 -40.79 -44.61 9.40
N HIS A 328 -40.02 -43.75 8.73
CA HIS A 328 -40.58 -42.73 7.86
C HIS A 328 -41.05 -43.37 6.54
N PRO A 329 -42.26 -43.07 6.03
CA PRO A 329 -42.82 -43.70 4.83
C PRO A 329 -41.88 -43.61 3.62
N GLN A 330 -41.31 -42.43 3.36
CA GLN A 330 -40.29 -42.24 2.31
C GLN A 330 -38.84 -42.61 2.74
N TRP A 331 -38.35 -42.08 3.85
CA TRP A 331 -36.94 -42.23 4.26
C TRP A 331 -36.59 -43.61 4.85
N GLY A 332 -37.57 -44.44 5.16
CA GLY A 332 -37.35 -45.84 5.54
C GLY A 332 -36.65 -46.63 4.44
N TYR A 333 -37.01 -46.38 3.18
CA TYR A 333 -36.37 -47.00 2.01
C TYR A 333 -34.89 -46.64 1.86
N ALA A 334 -34.42 -45.52 2.42
CA ALA A 334 -33.01 -45.12 2.37
C ALA A 334 -32.07 -46.11 3.09
N TYR A 335 -32.62 -47.02 3.89
CA TYR A 335 -31.89 -48.07 4.60
C TYR A 335 -32.04 -49.45 3.94
N ALA A 336 -32.67 -49.54 2.77
CA ALA A 336 -32.94 -50.80 2.09
C ALA A 336 -31.66 -51.65 1.87
N GLU A 337 -30.51 -51.02 1.59
CA GLU A 337 -29.21 -51.70 1.42
C GLU A 337 -28.73 -52.48 2.66
N GLN A 338 -29.29 -52.22 3.84
CA GLN A 338 -28.98 -52.96 5.08
C GLN A 338 -29.88 -54.18 5.29
N LEU A 339 -30.88 -54.37 4.44
CA LEU A 339 -31.84 -55.46 4.51
C LEU A 339 -31.45 -56.58 3.55
N GLU A 340 -31.62 -57.81 4.00
CA GLU A 340 -31.28 -59.00 3.22
C GLU A 340 -32.29 -59.21 2.08
N GLY A 341 -31.79 -59.40 0.86
CA GLY A 341 -32.60 -59.72 -0.32
C GLY A 341 -33.26 -58.53 -1.01
N THR A 342 -32.94 -57.29 -0.63
CA THR A 342 -33.43 -56.10 -1.35
C THR A 342 -32.71 -55.92 -2.69
N PRO A 343 -33.42 -55.50 -3.76
CA PRO A 343 -32.79 -55.15 -5.03
C PRO A 343 -31.87 -53.93 -4.89
N ASP A 344 -30.71 -53.94 -5.56
CA ASP A 344 -29.78 -52.81 -5.57
C ASP A 344 -30.40 -51.64 -6.35
N ALA A 345 -30.42 -50.45 -5.74
CA ALA A 345 -30.93 -49.23 -6.37
C ALA A 345 -30.16 -48.86 -7.65
N ARG A 346 -28.91 -49.33 -7.79
CA ARG A 346 -28.08 -49.13 -8.98
C ARG A 346 -28.62 -49.83 -10.22
N ASP A 347 -29.31 -50.96 -10.05
CA ASP A 347 -29.94 -51.68 -11.16
C ASP A 347 -31.12 -50.89 -11.77
N PHE A 348 -31.66 -49.94 -11.02
CA PHE A 348 -32.72 -49.02 -11.43
C PHE A 348 -32.17 -47.65 -11.83
N GLY A 349 -30.84 -47.51 -11.98
CA GLY A 349 -30.17 -46.30 -12.45
C GLY A 349 -30.07 -45.17 -11.42
N PHE A 350 -30.06 -45.50 -10.12
CA PHE A 350 -29.69 -44.59 -9.04
C PHE A 350 -28.26 -44.86 -8.56
N THR A 351 -27.63 -43.92 -7.85
CA THR A 351 -26.28 -44.17 -7.29
C THR A 351 -26.31 -45.02 -6.02
N ASP A 352 -27.41 -44.95 -5.27
CA ASP A 352 -27.65 -45.58 -3.98
C ASP A 352 -29.15 -45.55 -3.62
N ALA A 353 -29.53 -46.31 -2.59
CA ALA A 353 -30.89 -46.37 -2.06
C ALA A 353 -31.40 -45.02 -1.50
N GLN A 354 -30.52 -44.12 -1.08
CA GLN A 354 -30.94 -42.80 -0.59
C GLN A 354 -31.43 -41.91 -1.74
N LYS A 355 -30.78 -41.95 -2.90
CA LYS A 355 -31.21 -41.24 -4.13
C LYS A 355 -32.48 -41.83 -4.72
N ALA A 356 -32.63 -43.16 -4.67
CA ALA A 356 -33.86 -43.82 -5.07
C ALA A 356 -35.04 -43.38 -4.17
N ALA A 357 -34.88 -43.46 -2.84
CA ALA A 357 -35.89 -43.01 -1.88
C ALA A 357 -36.22 -41.50 -1.98
N ALA A 358 -35.22 -40.66 -2.28
CA ALA A 358 -35.42 -39.22 -2.49
C ALA A 358 -36.23 -38.89 -3.76
N SER A 359 -36.34 -39.83 -4.70
CA SER A 359 -37.04 -39.68 -5.97
C SER A 359 -38.50 -40.13 -5.93
N ASP A 360 -39.00 -40.52 -4.74
CA ASP A 360 -40.40 -40.87 -4.53
C ASP A 360 -41.34 -39.69 -4.91
N PRO A 361 -42.47 -39.96 -5.62
CA PRO A 361 -43.48 -38.94 -5.92
C PRO A 361 -44.08 -38.26 -4.67
N GLU A 362 -44.17 -38.98 -3.55
CA GLU A 362 -44.73 -38.51 -2.30
C GLU A 362 -43.85 -37.41 -1.68
N GLY A 363 -44.45 -36.23 -1.46
CA GLY A 363 -43.75 -35.02 -0.98
C GLY A 363 -43.13 -34.14 -2.08
N ASP A 364 -43.12 -34.58 -3.35
CA ASP A 364 -42.65 -33.83 -4.52
C ASP A 364 -41.31 -33.10 -4.27
N ARG A 365 -40.30 -33.80 -3.75
CA ARG A 365 -39.02 -33.18 -3.36
C ARG A 365 -38.26 -32.58 -4.54
N ALA A 366 -38.48 -33.11 -5.74
CA ALA A 366 -37.94 -32.60 -7.00
C ALA A 366 -38.74 -31.41 -7.59
N ASN A 367 -39.81 -30.97 -6.92
CA ASN A 367 -40.65 -29.84 -7.33
C ASN A 367 -41.29 -29.97 -8.73
N LEU A 368 -41.68 -31.17 -9.13
CA LEU A 368 -42.36 -31.44 -10.40
C LEU A 368 -43.58 -30.53 -10.61
N ALA A 369 -44.37 -30.29 -9.55
CA ALA A 369 -45.53 -29.39 -9.62
C ALA A 369 -45.14 -27.94 -9.97
N TYR A 370 -44.02 -27.45 -9.41
CA TYR A 370 -43.46 -26.14 -9.71
C TYR A 370 -43.02 -26.03 -11.17
N HIS A 371 -42.31 -27.05 -11.68
CA HIS A 371 -41.87 -27.08 -13.06
C HIS A 371 -43.05 -27.13 -14.04
N LYS A 372 -44.06 -27.96 -13.78
CA LYS A 372 -45.29 -28.07 -14.59
C LYS A 372 -46.11 -26.78 -14.59
N HIS A 373 -46.23 -26.11 -13.45
CA HIS A 373 -46.92 -24.81 -13.38
C HIS A 373 -46.24 -23.76 -14.26
N TYR A 374 -44.92 -23.61 -14.16
CA TYR A 374 -44.20 -22.68 -15.03
C TYR A 374 -44.26 -23.08 -16.50
N ALA A 375 -44.38 -24.36 -16.81
CA ALA A 375 -44.56 -24.83 -18.19
C ALA A 375 -45.96 -24.53 -18.77
N SER A 376 -46.97 -24.30 -17.92
CA SER A 376 -48.34 -23.99 -18.36
C SER A 376 -48.64 -22.49 -18.46
N LEU A 377 -47.71 -21.60 -18.08
CA LEU A 377 -47.91 -20.16 -18.15
C LEU A 377 -48.01 -19.65 -19.61
N PRO A 378 -48.83 -18.61 -19.87
CA PRO A 378 -48.98 -18.02 -21.21
C PRO A 378 -47.73 -17.24 -21.64
N HIS A 379 -47.58 -16.95 -22.93
CA HIS A 379 -46.46 -16.17 -23.52
C HIS A 379 -45.07 -16.85 -23.46
N ARG A 380 -45.02 -18.18 -23.31
CA ARG A 380 -43.79 -18.98 -23.40
C ARG A 380 -43.29 -19.19 -24.82
N ASP A 381 -44.10 -18.84 -25.82
CA ASP A 381 -43.78 -18.91 -27.24
C ASP A 381 -42.85 -17.79 -27.71
N ARG A 382 -42.73 -16.71 -26.92
CA ARG A 382 -41.91 -15.52 -27.24
C ARG A 382 -41.00 -15.04 -26.10
N GLY A 383 -40.90 -15.81 -25.01
CA GLY A 383 -40.05 -15.45 -23.87
C GLY A 383 -40.15 -16.47 -22.74
N SER A 384 -39.57 -16.18 -21.58
CA SER A 384 -39.57 -17.11 -20.43
C SER A 384 -39.72 -16.41 -19.08
N TYR A 385 -40.43 -17.06 -18.16
CA TYR A 385 -40.53 -16.61 -16.76
C TYR A 385 -39.33 -17.06 -15.94
N LEU A 386 -38.78 -16.17 -15.13
CA LEU A 386 -37.69 -16.51 -14.21
C LEU A 386 -38.21 -17.30 -13.00
N LYS A 387 -37.42 -18.28 -12.54
CA LYS A 387 -37.74 -19.08 -11.34
C LYS A 387 -36.83 -18.65 -10.20
N LEU A 388 -37.41 -17.99 -9.20
CA LEU A 388 -36.68 -17.44 -8.05
C LEU A 388 -35.83 -18.49 -7.31
N ALA A 389 -36.33 -19.73 -7.20
CA ALA A 389 -35.80 -20.73 -6.29
C ALA A 389 -35.21 -21.99 -6.97
N HIS A 390 -34.98 -21.97 -8.29
CA HIS A 390 -34.43 -23.12 -9.01
C HIS A 390 -33.47 -22.73 -10.14
N GLY A 391 -32.42 -23.53 -10.36
CA GLY A 391 -31.34 -23.23 -11.30
C GLY A 391 -31.72 -23.19 -12.79
N THR A 392 -32.87 -23.77 -13.17
CA THR A 392 -33.36 -23.82 -14.56
C THR A 392 -34.15 -22.57 -14.99
N GLY A 393 -34.28 -21.54 -14.15
CA GLY A 393 -35.06 -20.33 -14.45
C GLY A 393 -34.24 -19.04 -14.51
N ARG A 394 -32.99 -19.11 -14.99
CA ARG A 394 -32.12 -17.94 -15.24
C ARG A 394 -31.71 -17.90 -16.71
N VAL A 395 -31.52 -16.71 -17.25
CA VAL A 395 -30.97 -16.55 -18.60
C VAL A 395 -29.46 -16.53 -18.49
N ILE A 396 -28.79 -17.52 -19.10
CA ILE A 396 -27.32 -17.57 -19.14
C ILE A 396 -26.85 -17.21 -20.54
N ILE A 397 -26.01 -16.20 -20.60
CA ILE A 397 -25.31 -15.77 -21.81
C ILE A 397 -23.97 -16.48 -21.85
N SER A 398 -23.91 -17.57 -22.63
CA SER A 398 -22.69 -18.33 -22.88
C SER A 398 -22.27 -18.12 -24.34
N HIS A 399 -21.13 -17.49 -24.56
CA HIS A 399 -20.54 -17.37 -25.88
C HIS A 399 -19.80 -18.68 -26.20
N LYS A 400 -20.43 -19.61 -26.95
CA LYS A 400 -19.76 -20.85 -27.33
C LYS A 400 -18.59 -20.55 -28.27
N LYS A 401 -17.41 -21.08 -27.91
CA LYS A 401 -16.10 -21.03 -28.60
C LYS A 401 -15.51 -19.62 -28.75
N ASN A 402 -14.48 -19.38 -27.95
CA ASN A 402 -13.47 -18.31 -28.01
C ASN A 402 -13.90 -16.88 -27.65
N GLN A 403 -13.61 -16.54 -26.38
CA GLN A 403 -13.15 -15.25 -25.86
C GLN A 403 -13.92 -14.00 -26.30
N LEU A 404 -14.84 -13.51 -25.44
CA LEU A 404 -15.17 -12.07 -25.42
C LEU A 404 -13.83 -11.31 -25.31
N PRO A 405 -13.40 -10.53 -26.33
CA PRO A 405 -12.19 -9.74 -26.22
C PRO A 405 -12.32 -8.72 -25.07
N PRO A 406 -11.22 -8.34 -24.42
CA PRO A 406 -11.28 -7.29 -23.42
C PRO A 406 -11.81 -5.99 -24.02
N GLY A 407 -12.75 -5.34 -23.34
CA GLY A 407 -13.36 -4.11 -23.81
C GLY A 407 -14.69 -3.80 -23.13
N SER A 408 -15.26 -2.66 -23.53
CA SER A 408 -16.55 -2.19 -23.04
C SER A 408 -17.68 -2.86 -23.81
N TYR A 409 -18.70 -3.36 -23.12
CA TYR A 409 -19.88 -4.01 -23.69
C TYR A 409 -21.15 -3.36 -23.15
N THR A 410 -22.24 -3.50 -23.90
CA THR A 410 -23.58 -3.14 -23.43
C THR A 410 -24.45 -4.39 -23.43
N LEU A 411 -24.98 -4.74 -22.25
CA LEU A 411 -25.98 -5.77 -22.10
C LEU A 411 -27.37 -5.15 -22.06
N ARG A 412 -28.24 -5.53 -22.98
CA ARG A 412 -29.64 -5.13 -23.01
C ARG A 412 -30.54 -6.29 -22.60
N VAL A 413 -31.45 -6.05 -21.66
CA VAL A 413 -32.42 -7.03 -21.19
C VAL A 413 -33.82 -6.49 -21.42
N ALA A 414 -34.61 -7.14 -22.27
CA ALA A 414 -36.03 -6.84 -22.43
C ALA A 414 -36.84 -7.64 -21.41
N ALA A 415 -37.36 -6.96 -20.39
CA ALA A 415 -38.02 -7.57 -19.25
C ALA A 415 -39.39 -6.94 -18.94
N ALA A 416 -40.29 -7.74 -18.39
CA ALA A 416 -41.60 -7.32 -17.92
C ALA A 416 -41.90 -7.86 -16.52
N ALA A 417 -42.63 -7.05 -15.74
CA ALA A 417 -43.23 -7.48 -14.49
C ALA A 417 -44.54 -8.22 -14.77
N VAL A 418 -44.78 -9.31 -14.04
CA VAL A 418 -46.02 -10.10 -14.17
C VAL A 418 -47.15 -9.40 -13.41
N GLN A 419 -48.26 -9.14 -14.09
CA GLN A 419 -49.40 -8.45 -13.51
C GLN A 419 -49.93 -9.18 -12.26
N GLY A 420 -50.12 -8.44 -11.16
CA GLY A 420 -50.60 -8.99 -9.89
C GLY A 420 -49.51 -9.60 -8.99
N SER A 421 -48.25 -9.61 -9.42
CA SER A 421 -47.12 -9.99 -8.55
C SER A 421 -46.62 -8.82 -7.69
N PRO A 422 -46.03 -9.08 -6.51
CA PRO A 422 -45.59 -8.02 -5.59
C PRO A 422 -44.45 -7.16 -6.17
N THR A 423 -44.53 -5.84 -6.02
CA THR A 423 -43.57 -4.89 -6.60
C THR A 423 -42.15 -5.06 -6.07
N GLU A 424 -41.99 -5.55 -4.83
CA GLU A 424 -40.70 -5.89 -4.24
C GLU A 424 -39.97 -7.04 -4.97
N ARG A 425 -40.69 -7.81 -5.80
CA ARG A 425 -40.14 -8.89 -6.64
C ARG A 425 -39.87 -8.45 -8.09
N HIS A 426 -40.14 -7.18 -8.43
CA HIS A 426 -39.94 -6.64 -9.77
C HIS A 426 -38.49 -6.18 -10.00
N PHE A 427 -37.52 -7.04 -9.68
CA PHE A 427 -36.09 -6.73 -9.82
C PHE A 427 -35.34 -7.88 -10.46
N ILE A 428 -34.45 -7.55 -11.39
CA ILE A 428 -33.46 -8.48 -11.94
C ILE A 428 -32.07 -8.18 -11.37
N GLU A 429 -31.24 -9.21 -11.30
CA GLU A 429 -29.82 -9.14 -10.99
C GLU A 429 -29.03 -9.68 -12.16
N VAL A 430 -27.94 -8.98 -12.52
CA VAL A 430 -26.96 -9.42 -13.51
C VAL A 430 -25.67 -9.75 -12.80
N GLY A 431 -25.10 -10.91 -13.08
CA GLY A 431 -23.81 -11.33 -12.52
C GLY A 431 -23.21 -12.50 -13.28
N HIS A 432 -22.33 -13.25 -12.62
CA HIS A 432 -21.73 -14.45 -13.21
C HIS A 432 -22.47 -15.71 -12.74
N PRO A 433 -22.65 -16.74 -13.59
CA PRO A 433 -23.30 -17.98 -13.17
C PRO A 433 -22.44 -18.79 -12.20
N GLN A 434 -22.97 -19.18 -11.04
CA GLN A 434 -22.25 -20.03 -10.07
C GLN A 434 -22.10 -21.48 -10.56
N ARG A 435 -20.86 -21.92 -10.78
CA ARG A 435 -20.53 -23.27 -11.32
C ARG A 435 -19.75 -24.17 -10.35
N GLN A 436 -19.31 -23.65 -9.19
CA GLN A 436 -18.36 -24.33 -8.29
C GLN A 436 -18.88 -25.61 -7.59
N ILE A 437 -20.18 -25.95 -7.73
CA ILE A 437 -20.78 -27.13 -7.09
C ILE A 437 -21.74 -27.80 -8.09
N GLU A 438 -21.36 -28.93 -8.69
CA GLU A 438 -22.19 -29.66 -9.67
C GLU A 438 -23.60 -30.01 -9.13
N THR A 439 -23.75 -30.11 -7.81
CA THR A 439 -25.03 -30.43 -7.15
C THR A 439 -25.83 -29.21 -6.66
N ARG A 440 -25.30 -27.97 -6.77
CA ARG A 440 -25.93 -26.74 -6.24
C ARG A 440 -25.72 -25.49 -7.11
N ASN A 441 -26.21 -25.52 -8.36
CA ASN A 441 -26.27 -24.37 -9.28
C ASN A 441 -27.35 -23.31 -8.88
N TRP A 442 -27.22 -22.66 -7.70
CA TRP A 442 -28.35 -22.02 -6.99
C TRP A 442 -28.37 -20.47 -6.97
N GLY A 443 -27.43 -19.77 -7.62
CA GLY A 443 -27.49 -18.31 -7.78
C GLY A 443 -26.42 -17.72 -8.71
N LEU A 444 -26.15 -16.42 -8.56
CA LEU A 444 -24.97 -15.77 -9.12
C LEU A 444 -23.73 -16.10 -8.27
N GLU A 445 -22.55 -16.15 -8.89
CA GLU A 445 -21.27 -16.25 -8.21
C GLU A 445 -20.89 -14.88 -7.64
N GLY A 446 -20.70 -14.80 -6.32
CA GLY A 446 -20.36 -13.54 -5.65
C GLY A 446 -21.52 -12.53 -5.58
N GLN A 447 -21.17 -11.25 -5.44
CA GLN A 447 -22.14 -10.16 -5.48
C GLN A 447 -22.59 -9.92 -6.93
N PRO A 448 -23.89 -9.60 -7.18
CA PRO A 448 -24.35 -9.20 -8.51
C PRO A 448 -23.55 -8.00 -9.05
N ILE A 449 -23.25 -8.00 -10.35
CA ILE A 449 -22.65 -6.86 -11.06
C ILE A 449 -23.56 -5.63 -10.96
N SER A 450 -24.88 -5.84 -11.09
CA SER A 450 -25.88 -4.80 -10.91
C SER A 450 -27.27 -5.38 -10.64
N SER A 451 -28.17 -4.55 -10.09
CA SER A 451 -29.58 -4.89 -9.89
C SER A 451 -30.48 -3.77 -10.46
N HIS A 452 -31.55 -4.15 -11.15
CA HIS A 452 -32.41 -3.22 -11.88
C HIS A 452 -33.88 -3.51 -11.62
N GLN A 453 -34.66 -2.46 -11.42
CA GLN A 453 -36.11 -2.57 -11.30
C GLN A 453 -36.75 -2.77 -12.68
N VAL A 454 -37.71 -3.69 -12.77
CA VAL A 454 -38.48 -3.96 -13.98
C VAL A 454 -39.86 -3.33 -13.83
N THR A 455 -40.19 -2.40 -14.73
CA THR A 455 -41.47 -1.67 -14.72
C THR A 455 -42.31 -1.92 -15.98
N GLY A 456 -41.72 -2.59 -16.98
CA GLY A 456 -42.41 -2.98 -18.22
C GLY A 456 -43.53 -3.99 -18.02
N THR A 457 -44.41 -4.09 -19.01
CA THR A 457 -45.52 -5.08 -19.05
C THR A 457 -45.23 -6.13 -20.11
N ILE A 458 -45.88 -7.30 -20.06
CA ILE A 458 -45.60 -8.38 -21.02
C ILE A 458 -45.95 -7.94 -22.46
N GLU A 459 -46.96 -7.07 -22.62
CA GLU A 459 -47.34 -6.46 -23.90
C GLU A 459 -46.36 -5.40 -24.37
N ASN A 460 -45.69 -4.69 -23.46
CA ASN A 460 -44.68 -3.68 -23.74
C ASN A 460 -43.47 -3.83 -22.79
N PRO A 461 -42.55 -4.77 -23.08
CA PRO A 461 -41.41 -5.06 -22.22
C PRO A 461 -40.43 -3.88 -22.21
N GLN A 462 -39.88 -3.59 -21.02
CA GLN A 462 -38.88 -2.55 -20.83
C GLN A 462 -37.51 -3.08 -21.24
N VAL A 463 -36.78 -2.33 -22.07
CA VAL A 463 -35.36 -2.60 -22.35
C VAL A 463 -34.50 -1.91 -21.29
N ILE A 464 -33.71 -2.70 -20.57
CA ILE A 464 -32.77 -2.23 -19.54
C ILE A 464 -31.36 -2.38 -20.11
N GLU A 465 -30.65 -1.26 -20.27
CA GLU A 465 -29.26 -1.25 -20.76
C GLU A 465 -28.26 -1.20 -19.60
N ILE A 466 -27.27 -2.08 -19.65
CA ILE A 466 -26.33 -2.36 -18.56
C ILE A 466 -24.92 -2.34 -19.13
N PRO A 467 -24.09 -1.35 -18.80
CA PRO A 467 -22.70 -1.33 -19.25
C PRO A 467 -21.90 -2.42 -18.53
N LEU A 468 -21.10 -3.17 -19.28
CA LEU A 468 -20.23 -4.23 -18.78
C LEU A 468 -18.79 -3.97 -19.23
N GLU A 469 -17.84 -4.15 -18.33
CA GLU A 469 -16.41 -4.14 -18.67
C GLU A 469 -15.89 -5.56 -18.60
N VAL A 470 -15.37 -6.05 -19.72
CA VAL A 470 -14.73 -7.37 -19.80
C VAL A 470 -13.22 -7.14 -19.81
N GLY A 471 -12.56 -7.52 -18.73
CA GLY A 471 -11.10 -7.59 -18.67
C GLY A 471 -10.57 -8.93 -19.19
N THR A 472 -9.25 -9.02 -19.38
CA THR A 472 -8.55 -10.28 -19.74
C THR A 472 -8.85 -11.42 -18.75
N ASP A 473 -8.97 -11.08 -17.46
CA ASP A 473 -9.12 -12.02 -16.34
C ASP A 473 -10.54 -12.09 -15.76
N THR A 474 -11.53 -11.47 -16.42
CA THR A 474 -12.93 -11.45 -15.94
C THR A 474 -13.71 -12.67 -16.42
N ILE A 475 -14.70 -13.13 -15.65
CA ILE A 475 -15.57 -14.24 -16.05
C ILE A 475 -16.40 -13.80 -17.27
N LYS A 476 -16.25 -14.51 -18.39
CA LYS A 476 -16.84 -14.15 -19.70
C LYS A 476 -18.22 -14.76 -19.95
N GLU A 477 -18.91 -15.17 -18.90
CA GLU A 477 -20.31 -15.60 -18.93
C GLU A 477 -21.13 -14.72 -17.99
N PHE A 478 -22.32 -14.33 -18.45
CA PHE A 478 -23.25 -13.49 -17.67
C PHE A 478 -24.56 -14.23 -17.46
N ALA A 479 -25.17 -14.04 -16.29
CA ALA A 479 -26.44 -14.62 -15.93
C ALA A 479 -27.40 -13.55 -15.41
N ILE A 480 -28.67 -13.68 -15.80
CA ILE A 480 -29.78 -12.82 -15.37
C ILE A 480 -30.75 -13.67 -14.53
N GLN A 481 -31.03 -13.20 -13.32
CA GLN A 481 -31.97 -13.84 -12.39
C GLN A 481 -32.92 -12.83 -11.74
N GLU A 482 -34.02 -13.32 -11.16
CA GLU A 482 -34.85 -12.51 -10.25
C GLU A 482 -34.04 -12.25 -8.96
N LYS A 483 -34.12 -11.02 -8.43
CA LYS A 483 -33.39 -10.60 -7.24
C LYS A 483 -33.60 -11.54 -6.06
N GLN A 484 -32.50 -12.02 -5.46
CA GLN A 484 -32.54 -12.88 -4.28
C GLN A 484 -32.14 -12.10 -3.00
N PRO A 485 -32.54 -12.56 -1.79
CA PRO A 485 -32.13 -11.94 -0.53
C PRO A 485 -30.60 -12.02 -0.34
N ASN A 486 -29.95 -10.89 -0.06
CA ASN A 486 -28.48 -10.75 -0.01
C ASN A 486 -27.83 -11.32 1.28
N THR A 487 -28.54 -12.19 2.02
CA THR A 487 -28.10 -12.77 3.30
C THR A 487 -27.26 -14.04 3.13
N GLY A 488 -27.12 -14.58 1.91
CA GLY A 488 -26.47 -15.86 1.66
C GLY A 488 -27.20 -17.07 2.28
N ASN A 489 -28.36 -16.86 2.90
CA ASN A 489 -29.13 -17.89 3.58
C ASN A 489 -30.22 -18.48 2.66
N LEU A 490 -29.82 -19.38 1.76
CA LEU A 490 -30.72 -20.09 0.84
C LEU A 490 -31.89 -20.82 1.55
N LYS A 491 -31.74 -21.09 2.86
CA LYS A 491 -32.77 -21.73 3.68
C LYS A 491 -34.04 -20.88 3.80
N GLU A 492 -33.93 -19.56 3.96
CA GLU A 492 -35.09 -18.67 4.10
C GLU A 492 -35.94 -18.64 2.83
N LEU A 493 -35.28 -18.60 1.67
CA LEU A 493 -35.95 -18.65 0.37
C LEU A 493 -36.63 -19.99 0.13
N TRP A 494 -36.03 -21.08 0.61
CA TRP A 494 -36.60 -22.43 0.52
C TRP A 494 -37.74 -22.69 1.51
N ASP A 495 -37.63 -22.14 2.71
CA ASP A 495 -38.71 -22.18 3.71
C ASP A 495 -39.93 -21.39 3.20
N ALA A 496 -39.72 -20.24 2.53
CA ALA A 496 -40.76 -19.48 1.87
C ALA A 496 -41.40 -20.24 0.69
N HIS A 497 -40.59 -20.88 -0.16
CA HIS A 497 -41.07 -21.72 -1.26
C HIS A 497 -41.94 -22.89 -0.75
N ASN A 498 -41.47 -23.61 0.28
CA ASN A 498 -42.19 -24.74 0.86
C ASN A 498 -43.50 -24.31 1.53
N LYS A 499 -43.52 -23.15 2.20
CA LYS A 499 -44.74 -22.57 2.74
C LYS A 499 -45.76 -22.28 1.64
N LEU A 500 -45.34 -21.60 0.57
CA LEU A 500 -46.21 -21.32 -0.58
C LEU A 500 -46.67 -22.60 -1.27
N LYS A 501 -45.80 -23.61 -1.37
CA LYS A 501 -46.15 -24.92 -1.95
C LYS A 501 -47.24 -25.62 -1.15
N ALA A 502 -47.25 -25.50 0.18
CA ALA A 502 -48.34 -26.01 1.01
C ALA A 502 -49.65 -25.22 0.80
N GLU A 503 -49.59 -23.94 0.44
CA GLU A 503 -50.75 -23.07 0.21
C GLU A 503 -51.33 -23.19 -1.21
N ASN A 504 -50.50 -23.24 -2.24
CA ASN A 504 -50.90 -23.19 -3.65
C ASN A 504 -50.57 -24.44 -4.47
N GLY A 505 -49.91 -25.44 -3.86
CA GLY A 505 -49.57 -26.72 -4.48
C GLY A 505 -48.30 -26.74 -5.33
N TYR A 506 -47.63 -25.59 -5.58
CA TYR A 506 -46.46 -25.54 -6.47
C TYR A 506 -45.29 -24.67 -5.98
N GLY A 507 -45.51 -23.65 -5.14
CA GLY A 507 -44.46 -22.78 -4.60
C GLY A 507 -44.52 -21.34 -5.12
N HIS A 508 -43.38 -20.70 -5.37
CA HIS A 508 -43.36 -19.29 -5.75
C HIS A 508 -44.15 -18.97 -7.04
N PRO A 509 -45.02 -17.95 -7.06
CA PRO A 509 -45.64 -17.48 -8.31
C PRO A 509 -44.63 -16.68 -9.17
N PRO A 510 -44.84 -16.62 -10.50
CA PRO A 510 -43.98 -15.85 -11.41
C PRO A 510 -44.09 -14.34 -11.15
N ALA A 511 -42.96 -13.63 -11.20
CA ALA A 511 -42.90 -12.18 -11.00
C ALA A 511 -42.19 -11.43 -12.15
N ILE A 512 -41.22 -12.07 -12.81
CA ILE A 512 -40.48 -11.51 -13.95
C ILE A 512 -40.60 -12.42 -15.17
N TRP A 513 -40.84 -11.80 -16.32
CA TRP A 513 -40.79 -12.42 -17.65
C TRP A 513 -39.72 -11.73 -18.50
N ILE A 514 -38.88 -12.49 -19.20
CA ILE A 514 -37.83 -11.99 -20.09
C ILE A 514 -38.19 -12.35 -21.53
N ASP A 515 -38.21 -11.33 -22.38
CA ASP A 515 -38.47 -11.43 -23.83
C ASP A 515 -37.18 -11.87 -24.55
N TRP A 516 -36.12 -11.08 -24.42
CA TRP A 516 -34.81 -11.38 -24.99
C TRP A 516 -33.69 -10.68 -24.22
N VAL A 517 -32.47 -11.16 -24.41
CA VAL A 517 -31.25 -10.58 -23.84
C VAL A 517 -30.21 -10.42 -24.94
N GLU A 518 -29.54 -9.28 -25.01
CA GLU A 518 -28.59 -8.95 -26.07
C GLU A 518 -27.30 -8.38 -25.48
N LEU A 519 -26.15 -8.91 -25.91
CA LEU A 519 -24.83 -8.40 -25.54
C LEU A 519 -24.14 -7.83 -26.78
N GLU A 520 -23.78 -6.56 -26.74
CA GLU A 520 -23.12 -5.83 -27.83
C GLU A 520 -21.72 -5.35 -27.41
N GLY A 521 -20.71 -5.60 -28.24
CA GLY A 521 -19.35 -5.07 -28.06
C GLY A 521 -18.26 -5.95 -28.69
N PRO A 522 -16.97 -5.58 -28.53
CA PRO A 522 -16.48 -4.45 -27.73
C PRO A 522 -16.72 -3.08 -28.41
N HIS A 523 -17.06 -2.06 -27.62
CA HIS A 523 -17.21 -0.67 -28.07
C HIS A 523 -15.86 0.05 -28.15
N PRO A 524 -15.65 0.97 -29.12
CA PRO A 524 -14.47 1.83 -29.14
C PRO A 524 -14.47 2.77 -27.92
N LYS A 525 -13.36 2.80 -27.17
CA LYS A 525 -13.22 3.55 -25.91
C LYS A 525 -13.55 5.04 -26.08
N VAL A 526 -14.63 5.49 -25.47
CA VAL A 526 -14.91 6.90 -25.19
C VAL A 526 -14.99 7.06 -23.66
N ASN A 527 -13.94 7.63 -23.06
CA ASN A 527 -13.87 7.90 -21.63
C ASN A 527 -14.58 9.22 -21.29
N LEU A 528 -15.82 9.14 -20.83
CA LEU A 528 -16.40 10.14 -19.94
C LEU A 528 -17.18 9.39 -18.85
N THR A 529 -16.50 9.00 -17.78
CA THR A 529 -17.14 8.47 -16.58
C THR A 529 -17.94 9.59 -15.92
N LYS A 530 -19.22 9.33 -15.67
CA LYS A 530 -20.12 10.26 -14.96
C LYS A 530 -19.55 10.49 -13.54
N SER A 531 -19.48 11.75 -13.11
CA SER A 531 -19.05 12.10 -11.74
C SER A 531 -19.92 11.39 -10.70
N GLU A 532 -19.29 10.72 -9.74
CA GLU A 532 -19.94 10.04 -8.61
C GLU A 532 -19.63 10.78 -7.30
N ILE A 533 -20.53 10.65 -6.32
CA ILE A 533 -20.35 11.20 -4.97
C ILE A 533 -20.33 10.05 -3.97
N HIS A 534 -19.21 9.92 -3.25
CA HIS A 534 -19.01 8.92 -2.20
C HIS A 534 -18.90 9.62 -0.85
N ARG A 535 -19.93 9.49 -0.01
CA ARG A 535 -20.02 10.21 1.26
C ARG A 535 -20.03 9.28 2.47
N VAL A 536 -19.23 9.63 3.46
CA VAL A 536 -19.07 8.92 4.74
C VAL A 536 -19.54 9.81 5.87
N GLU A 537 -20.57 9.32 6.57
CA GLU A 537 -21.11 9.87 7.80
C GLU A 537 -20.42 9.13 8.98
N PRO A 538 -19.42 9.73 9.64
CA PRO A 538 -18.57 9.09 10.63
C PRO A 538 -19.33 8.73 11.91
N GLU A 539 -20.42 9.39 12.26
CA GLU A 539 -21.30 9.01 13.36
C GLU A 539 -21.93 7.63 13.15
N LYS A 540 -22.16 7.20 11.90
CA LYS A 540 -22.70 5.87 11.60
C LYS A 540 -21.67 4.76 11.71
N THR A 541 -20.37 5.10 11.73
CA THR A 541 -19.27 4.13 11.70
C THR A 541 -18.41 4.15 12.97
N ILE A 542 -18.02 5.33 13.45
CA ILE A 542 -17.14 5.53 14.61
C ILE A 542 -17.91 5.41 15.93
N ASN A 543 -19.08 6.04 16.04
CA ASN A 543 -19.80 6.12 17.32
C ASN A 543 -20.30 4.73 17.80
N PRO A 544 -20.99 3.92 16.97
CA PRO A 544 -21.40 2.56 17.36
C PRO A 544 -20.23 1.65 17.71
N ARG A 545 -19.09 1.81 17.00
CA ARG A 545 -17.89 1.03 17.29
C ARG A 545 -17.32 1.36 18.67
N ASN A 546 -17.34 2.63 19.07
CA ASN A 546 -16.88 3.05 20.40
C ASN A 546 -17.79 2.51 21.50
N GLU A 547 -19.10 2.54 21.28
CA GLU A 547 -20.10 2.00 22.22
C GLU A 547 -19.91 0.50 22.42
N LYS A 548 -19.71 -0.26 21.34
CA LYS A 548 -19.41 -1.69 21.40
C LYS A 548 -18.11 -2.00 22.14
N GLU A 549 -17.08 -1.16 22.00
CA GLU A 549 -15.84 -1.32 22.77
C GLU A 549 -16.03 -1.01 24.26
N ILE A 550 -16.90 -0.04 24.62
CA ILE A 550 -17.26 0.21 26.02
C ILE A 550 -17.91 -1.03 26.63
N GLU A 551 -18.94 -1.59 25.97
CA GLU A 551 -19.64 -2.79 26.43
C GLU A 551 -18.69 -3.98 26.61
N LYS A 552 -17.82 -4.22 25.63
CA LYS A 552 -16.81 -5.28 25.68
C LYS A 552 -15.83 -5.10 26.86
N MET A 553 -15.42 -3.86 27.14
CA MET A 553 -14.54 -3.57 28.28
C MET A 553 -15.26 -3.74 29.61
N GLU A 554 -16.51 -3.27 29.73
CA GLU A 554 -17.34 -3.41 30.93
C GLU A 554 -17.62 -4.89 31.25
N ASP A 555 -17.96 -5.72 30.26
CA ASP A 555 -18.08 -7.19 30.39
C ASP A 555 -16.77 -7.82 30.90
N ALA A 556 -15.64 -7.46 30.27
CA ALA A 556 -14.34 -7.98 30.69
C ALA A 556 -14.01 -7.58 32.14
N PHE A 557 -14.33 -6.35 32.55
CA PHE A 557 -14.14 -5.88 33.92
C PHE A 557 -14.98 -6.65 34.93
N GLU A 558 -16.22 -7.01 34.59
CA GLU A 558 -17.07 -7.83 35.46
C GLU A 558 -16.52 -9.24 35.61
N ARG A 559 -16.11 -9.88 34.52
CA ARG A 559 -15.46 -11.21 34.54
C ARG A 559 -14.16 -11.20 35.34
N PHE A 560 -13.37 -10.14 35.19
CA PHE A 560 -12.14 -9.94 35.98
C PHE A 560 -12.46 -9.82 37.47
N ALA A 561 -13.44 -9.01 37.86
CA ALA A 561 -13.79 -8.81 39.26
C ALA A 561 -14.25 -10.12 39.94
N GLN A 562 -14.99 -10.96 39.22
CA GLN A 562 -15.42 -12.28 39.69
C GLN A 562 -14.22 -13.22 39.91
N TRP A 563 -13.31 -13.28 38.94
CA TRP A 563 -12.10 -14.11 39.03
C TRP A 563 -11.14 -13.60 40.12
N GLN A 564 -10.91 -12.29 40.17
CA GLN A 564 -10.06 -11.60 41.14
C GLN A 564 -10.45 -11.95 42.58
N LYS A 565 -11.75 -11.97 42.89
CA LYS A 565 -12.26 -12.32 44.22
C LYS A 565 -11.79 -13.71 44.68
N GLY A 566 -11.77 -14.69 43.79
CA GLY A 566 -11.30 -16.04 44.09
C GLY A 566 -9.78 -16.11 44.25
N VAL A 567 -9.02 -15.41 43.39
CA VAL A 567 -7.55 -15.31 43.50
C VAL A 567 -7.14 -14.62 44.80
N ASP A 568 -7.76 -13.49 45.14
CA ASP A 568 -7.46 -12.72 46.37
C ASP A 568 -7.78 -13.50 47.64
N GLN A 569 -8.80 -14.37 47.60
CA GLN A 569 -9.16 -15.23 48.74
C GLN A 569 -8.06 -16.26 49.02
N VAL A 570 -7.56 -16.95 47.99
CA VAL A 570 -6.52 -17.97 48.18
C VAL A 570 -5.14 -17.38 48.40
N ALA A 571 -4.87 -16.20 47.85
CA ALA A 571 -3.60 -15.49 48.02
C ALA A 571 -3.29 -15.16 49.49
N LYS A 572 -4.32 -14.97 50.32
CA LYS A 572 -4.20 -14.66 51.75
C LYS A 572 -3.90 -15.89 52.63
N THR A 573 -3.90 -17.10 52.06
CA THR A 573 -3.61 -18.31 52.84
C THR A 573 -2.12 -18.37 53.23
N PRO A 574 -1.76 -18.91 54.41
CA PRO A 574 -0.36 -19.00 54.83
C PRO A 574 0.54 -19.76 53.84
N GLU A 575 -0.01 -20.79 53.18
CA GLU A 575 0.68 -21.57 52.16
C GLU A 575 0.99 -20.73 50.92
N ASN A 576 0.01 -19.99 50.38
CA ASN A 576 0.23 -19.12 49.22
C ASN A 576 1.07 -17.88 49.56
N GLN A 577 1.03 -17.36 50.79
CA GLN A 577 1.94 -16.29 51.22
C GLN A 577 3.41 -16.74 51.20
N ALA A 578 3.69 -17.99 51.57
CA ALA A 578 5.02 -18.57 51.45
C ALA A 578 5.44 -18.75 49.97
N ILE A 579 4.51 -19.19 49.11
CA ILE A 579 4.74 -19.31 47.66
C ILE A 579 5.04 -17.93 47.05
N ILE A 580 4.25 -16.91 47.37
CA ILE A 580 4.45 -15.53 46.89
C ILE A 580 5.82 -15.01 47.33
N ALA A 581 6.21 -15.20 48.59
CA ALA A 581 7.51 -14.77 49.11
C ALA A 581 8.68 -15.49 48.41
N GLU A 582 8.52 -16.77 48.04
CA GLU A 582 9.54 -17.52 47.31
C GLU A 582 9.64 -17.07 45.83
N ILE A 583 8.50 -16.84 45.17
CA ILE A 583 8.49 -16.31 43.79
C ILE A 583 9.11 -14.91 43.75
N ALA A 584 8.80 -14.05 44.72
CA ALA A 584 9.31 -12.68 44.79
C ALA A 584 10.84 -12.59 44.83
N LYS A 585 11.55 -13.62 45.32
CA LYS A 585 13.02 -13.68 45.30
C LYS A 585 13.61 -13.73 43.89
N LYS A 586 12.88 -14.32 42.93
CA LYS A 586 13.32 -14.49 41.53
C LYS A 586 12.59 -13.54 40.58
N GLU A 587 11.34 -13.22 40.89
CA GLU A 587 10.43 -12.43 40.05
C GLU A 587 9.75 -11.34 40.90
N PRO A 588 10.42 -10.21 41.17
CA PRO A 588 9.89 -9.16 42.05
C PRO A 588 8.55 -8.57 41.59
N HIS A 589 8.21 -8.71 40.30
CA HIS A 589 6.96 -8.26 39.72
C HIS A 589 5.71 -8.92 40.32
N ILE A 590 5.81 -10.06 41.02
CA ILE A 590 4.67 -10.62 41.75
C ILE A 590 4.19 -9.68 42.88
N LEU A 591 5.04 -8.79 43.38
CA LEU A 591 4.69 -7.82 44.42
C LEU A 591 4.03 -6.54 43.86
N ASP A 592 4.05 -6.35 42.54
CA ASP A 592 3.36 -5.24 41.88
C ASP A 592 1.86 -5.57 41.81
N PRO A 593 0.96 -4.79 42.45
CA PRO A 593 -0.48 -5.06 42.47
C PRO A 593 -1.10 -5.20 41.08
N LEU A 594 -0.56 -4.53 40.06
CA LEU A 594 -1.05 -4.59 38.69
C LEU A 594 -0.59 -5.86 37.95
N ARG A 595 0.54 -6.44 38.35
CA ARG A 595 1.14 -7.62 37.70
C ARG A 595 0.93 -8.91 38.49
N PHE A 596 0.57 -8.81 39.77
CA PHE A 596 0.33 -9.92 40.69
C PHE A 596 -0.55 -11.02 40.07
N TYR A 597 -1.65 -10.63 39.42
CA TYR A 597 -2.62 -11.57 38.86
C TYR A 597 -2.08 -12.45 37.73
N GLN A 598 -0.98 -12.06 37.07
CA GLN A 598 -0.35 -12.90 36.03
C GLN A 598 0.32 -14.17 36.60
N PHE A 599 0.43 -14.26 37.93
CA PHE A 599 1.03 -15.38 38.65
C PHE A 599 -0.04 -16.27 39.34
N ALA A 600 -1.33 -16.01 39.09
CA ALA A 600 -2.42 -16.69 39.79
C ALA A 600 -2.39 -18.22 39.61
N ASP A 601 -1.96 -18.71 38.45
CA ASP A 601 -1.80 -20.15 38.13
C ASP A 601 -0.74 -20.86 38.99
N ARG A 602 0.14 -20.10 39.64
CA ARG A 602 1.17 -20.62 40.56
C ARG A 602 0.69 -20.67 42.01
N LEU A 603 -0.48 -20.11 42.31
CA LEU A 603 -1.08 -20.13 43.64
C LEU A 603 -1.96 -21.37 43.78
N LYS A 604 -1.81 -22.08 44.90
CA LYS A 604 -2.58 -23.29 45.18
C LYS A 604 -4.04 -22.93 45.43
N GLY A 605 -4.94 -23.57 44.67
CA GLY A 605 -6.38 -23.39 44.78
C GLY A 605 -6.91 -22.13 44.09
N ALA A 606 -6.09 -21.40 43.34
CA ALA A 606 -6.58 -20.27 42.55
C ALA A 606 -7.50 -20.76 41.42
N PRO A 607 -8.62 -20.06 41.14
CA PRO A 607 -9.48 -20.37 40.01
C PRO A 607 -8.73 -20.17 38.67
N ASP A 608 -8.96 -21.05 37.69
CA ASP A 608 -8.41 -20.89 36.34
C ASP A 608 -9.09 -19.69 35.66
N ALA A 609 -8.30 -18.81 35.05
CA ALA A 609 -8.82 -17.66 34.31
C ALA A 609 -9.72 -18.08 33.14
N ARG A 610 -9.50 -19.27 32.57
CA ARG A 610 -10.31 -19.81 31.47
C ARG A 610 -11.76 -20.07 31.86
N ASP A 611 -12.01 -20.41 33.12
CA ASP A 611 -13.37 -20.60 33.64
C ASP A 611 -14.18 -19.29 33.66
N PHE A 612 -13.51 -18.15 33.55
CA PHE A 612 -14.09 -16.80 33.51
C PHE A 612 -14.01 -16.19 32.10
N GLY A 613 -13.77 -17.01 31.07
CA GLY A 613 -13.77 -16.60 29.66
C GLY A 613 -12.51 -15.86 29.20
N PHE A 614 -11.39 -16.03 29.90
CA PHE A 614 -10.09 -15.53 29.45
C PHE A 614 -9.29 -16.62 28.73
N GLU A 615 -8.43 -16.27 27.77
CA GLU A 615 -7.66 -17.28 27.01
C GLU A 615 -6.58 -17.96 27.87
N ASP A 616 -5.94 -17.20 28.75
CA ASP A 616 -4.90 -17.65 29.67
C ASP A 616 -4.83 -16.80 30.94
N VAL A 617 -3.91 -17.13 31.87
CA VAL A 617 -3.71 -16.41 33.14
C VAL A 617 -3.20 -14.96 32.98
N ARG A 618 -2.67 -14.60 31.80
CA ARG A 618 -2.13 -13.25 31.51
C ARG A 618 -3.18 -12.33 30.91
N ALA A 619 -4.15 -12.87 30.17
CA ALA A 619 -5.24 -12.12 29.55
C ALA A 619 -6.07 -11.25 30.52
N PRO A 620 -6.42 -11.71 31.75
CA PRO A 620 -7.17 -10.92 32.74
C PRO A 620 -6.54 -9.56 33.07
N ARG A 621 -5.22 -9.42 32.94
CA ARG A 621 -4.51 -8.16 33.23
C ARG A 621 -5.09 -6.97 32.46
N ASN A 622 -5.47 -7.16 31.20
CA ASN A 622 -6.04 -6.07 30.38
C ASN A 622 -7.47 -5.70 30.81
N ALA A 623 -8.13 -6.57 31.59
CA ALA A 623 -9.44 -6.36 32.17
C ALA A 623 -9.38 -5.85 33.63
N ASN A 624 -8.18 -5.59 34.16
CA ASN A 624 -8.05 -4.86 35.41
C ASN A 624 -8.32 -3.35 35.17
N ARG A 625 -9.28 -2.78 35.89
CA ARG A 625 -9.64 -1.35 35.79
C ARG A 625 -8.47 -0.42 36.11
N ASP A 626 -7.57 -0.84 36.99
CA ASP A 626 -6.39 -0.08 37.38
C ASP A 626 -5.25 -0.20 36.34
N TRP A 627 -5.34 -1.15 35.40
CA TRP A 627 -4.41 -1.26 34.28
C TRP A 627 -4.65 -0.15 33.25
N PRO A 628 -3.61 0.49 32.67
CA PRO A 628 -3.79 1.54 31.67
C PRO A 628 -4.62 1.08 30.48
N ASN A 629 -5.82 1.64 30.33
CA ASN A 629 -6.76 1.34 29.26
C ASN A 629 -7.53 2.60 28.79
N LEU A 630 -8.32 2.49 27.72
CA LEU A 630 -9.07 3.59 27.10
C LEU A 630 -10.52 3.74 27.60
N HIS A 631 -10.95 2.95 28.58
CA HIS A 631 -12.35 2.95 29.03
C HIS A 631 -12.81 4.33 29.50
N ALA A 632 -12.00 5.00 30.33
CA ALA A 632 -12.31 6.35 30.81
C ALA A 632 -12.47 7.36 29.66
N TYR A 633 -11.63 7.25 28.62
CA TYR A 633 -11.75 8.07 27.42
C TYR A 633 -13.04 7.75 26.65
N TYR A 634 -13.37 6.47 26.43
CA TYR A 634 -14.60 6.12 25.72
C TYR A 634 -15.86 6.54 26.47
N LYS A 635 -15.90 6.44 27.80
CA LYS A 635 -17.01 6.97 28.60
C LYS A 635 -17.11 8.49 28.49
N HIS A 636 -15.99 9.21 28.52
CA HIS A 636 -15.99 10.66 28.28
C HIS A 636 -16.50 10.98 26.87
N TYR A 637 -15.96 10.30 25.85
CA TYR A 637 -16.37 10.43 24.46
C TYR A 637 -17.88 10.21 24.32
N ALA A 638 -18.44 9.16 24.92
CA ALA A 638 -19.85 8.83 24.82
C ALA A 638 -20.78 9.94 25.34
N ASN A 639 -20.28 10.79 26.25
CA ASN A 639 -21.02 11.90 26.84
C ASN A 639 -20.79 13.26 26.14
N LEU A 640 -20.00 13.31 25.07
CA LEU A 640 -19.79 14.54 24.31
C LEU A 640 -21.06 14.95 23.54
N PRO A 641 -21.36 16.25 23.41
CA PRO A 641 -22.50 16.74 22.61
C PRO A 641 -22.26 16.52 21.11
N HIS A 642 -23.29 16.64 20.26
CA HIS A 642 -23.19 16.57 18.79
C HIS A 642 -22.67 15.24 18.20
N ARG A 643 -22.81 14.14 18.93
CA ARG A 643 -22.48 12.78 18.44
C ARG A 643 -23.55 12.19 17.53
N ASP A 644 -24.75 12.74 17.58
CA ASP A 644 -25.88 12.37 16.74
C ASP A 644 -25.75 12.91 15.32
N THR A 645 -24.91 13.92 15.11
CA THR A 645 -24.69 14.58 13.82
C THR A 645 -23.24 14.52 13.33
N GLY A 646 -22.36 13.78 14.01
CA GLY A 646 -20.96 13.66 13.62
C GLY A 646 -20.12 12.88 14.63
N ALA A 647 -18.80 12.86 14.42
CA ALA A 647 -17.85 12.15 15.26
C ALA A 647 -16.64 13.00 15.62
N TYR A 648 -16.23 12.95 16.89
CA TYR A 648 -14.95 13.52 17.31
C TYR A 648 -13.79 12.64 16.87
N LEU A 649 -12.74 13.27 16.35
CA LEU A 649 -11.49 12.57 16.06
C LEU A 649 -10.71 12.32 17.35
N LYS A 650 -10.06 11.15 17.39
CA LYS A 650 -9.24 10.74 18.53
C LYS A 650 -7.77 11.04 18.24
N PRO A 651 -7.07 11.73 19.14
CA PRO A 651 -5.64 11.96 18.97
C PRO A 651 -4.79 10.70 19.22
N THR A 652 -5.33 9.67 19.89
CA THR A 652 -4.59 8.47 20.34
C THR A 652 -5.27 7.15 19.90
N LYS A 653 -4.74 5.98 20.31
CA LYS A 653 -5.21 4.62 19.94
C LYS A 653 -6.74 4.50 19.71
N GLY A 654 -7.16 3.97 18.55
CA GLY A 654 -8.56 3.73 18.18
C GLY A 654 -8.87 4.22 16.75
N THR A 655 -10.15 4.35 16.39
CA THR A 655 -10.60 5.00 15.14
C THR A 655 -10.25 6.50 15.13
N GLY A 656 -9.01 6.82 14.75
CA GLY A 656 -8.48 8.20 14.73
C GLY A 656 -8.77 8.98 13.45
N ARG A 657 -9.53 8.38 12.51
CA ARG A 657 -9.68 8.88 11.14
C ARG A 657 -11.00 8.45 10.51
N VAL A 658 -11.45 9.25 9.55
CA VAL A 658 -12.56 8.93 8.66
C VAL A 658 -11.97 8.46 7.33
N ILE A 659 -12.33 7.26 6.88
CA ILE A 659 -11.80 6.66 5.64
C ILE A 659 -12.90 6.68 4.59
N VAL A 660 -12.58 7.21 3.41
CA VAL A 660 -13.39 7.13 2.20
C VAL A 660 -12.69 6.18 1.24
N SER A 661 -13.28 4.99 1.05
CA SER A 661 -12.75 3.92 0.20
C SER A 661 -13.87 3.38 -0.70
N PRO A 662 -14.16 4.07 -1.82
CA PRO A 662 -15.12 3.56 -2.80
C PRO A 662 -14.56 2.33 -3.51
N GLU A 663 -15.42 1.34 -3.78
CA GLU A 663 -15.01 0.07 -4.40
C GLU A 663 -14.36 0.26 -5.77
N LYS A 664 -14.81 1.28 -6.52
CA LYS A 664 -14.26 1.69 -7.80
C LYS A 664 -14.00 3.18 -7.77
N LEU A 665 -12.75 3.56 -8.05
CA LEU A 665 -12.35 4.95 -8.18
C LEU A 665 -11.59 5.08 -9.51
N PRO A 666 -12.27 5.53 -10.59
CA PRO A 666 -11.65 5.79 -11.87
C PRO A 666 -10.41 6.69 -11.80
N ILE A 667 -9.59 6.64 -12.84
CA ILE A 667 -8.53 7.64 -13.01
C ILE A 667 -9.19 8.98 -13.34
N GLY A 668 -8.75 10.04 -12.69
CA GLY A 668 -9.27 11.38 -12.93
C GLY A 668 -9.03 12.33 -11.78
N ASN A 669 -9.61 13.52 -11.90
CA ASN A 669 -9.57 14.54 -10.87
C ASN A 669 -10.77 14.41 -9.95
N TYR A 670 -10.56 14.59 -8.66
CA TYR A 670 -11.58 14.45 -7.62
C TYR A 670 -11.51 15.65 -6.68
N THR A 671 -12.62 15.93 -6.01
CA THR A 671 -12.68 16.86 -4.90
C THR A 671 -13.09 16.11 -3.65
N LEU A 672 -12.23 16.08 -2.64
CA LEU A 672 -12.57 15.61 -1.31
C LEU A 672 -13.06 16.80 -0.47
N ARG A 673 -14.31 16.75 -0.01
CA ARG A 673 -14.90 17.73 0.88
C ARG A 673 -14.99 17.17 2.30
N VAL A 674 -14.60 17.98 3.27
CA VAL A 674 -14.69 17.65 4.70
C VAL A 674 -15.51 18.73 5.38
N ARG A 675 -16.68 18.38 5.92
CA ARG A 675 -17.42 19.28 6.82
C ARG A 675 -16.94 19.05 8.25
N VAL A 676 -16.31 20.06 8.83
CA VAL A 676 -15.50 19.92 10.05
C VAL A 676 -15.62 21.16 10.94
N GLY A 677 -15.59 20.94 12.26
CA GLY A 677 -15.59 21.97 13.29
C GLY A 677 -14.49 21.75 14.32
N ALA A 678 -13.92 22.84 14.83
CA ALA A 678 -13.00 22.82 15.95
C ALA A 678 -13.77 22.80 17.27
N VAL A 679 -13.29 22.00 18.22
CA VAL A 679 -13.86 21.94 19.57
C VAL A 679 -13.50 23.21 20.34
N GLU A 680 -14.49 23.88 20.92
CA GLU A 680 -14.27 25.10 21.72
C GLU A 680 -13.30 24.84 22.89
N GLY A 681 -12.41 25.78 23.17
CA GLY A 681 -11.38 25.65 24.21
C GLY A 681 -10.23 24.68 23.91
N SER A 682 -10.25 23.98 22.76
CA SER A 682 -9.12 23.14 22.33
C SER A 682 -7.88 23.97 21.97
N ASP A 683 -6.69 23.38 22.16
CA ASP A 683 -5.40 23.97 21.79
C ASP A 683 -5.37 24.31 20.27
N PRO A 684 -5.13 25.57 19.87
CA PRO A 684 -5.07 25.98 18.46
C PRO A 684 -4.08 25.16 17.62
N SER A 685 -2.98 24.67 18.19
CA SER A 685 -2.00 23.83 17.49
C SER A 685 -2.56 22.47 17.04
N ARG A 686 -3.73 22.08 17.57
CA ARG A 686 -4.44 20.84 17.26
C ARG A 686 -5.65 21.03 16.34
N ARG A 687 -5.97 22.28 15.95
CA ARG A 687 -7.10 22.60 15.07
C ARG A 687 -6.74 22.47 13.59
N PHE A 688 -6.15 21.33 13.23
CA PHE A 688 -5.71 21.02 11.88
C PHE A 688 -6.09 19.59 11.52
N ILE A 689 -6.58 19.40 10.29
CA ILE A 689 -6.80 18.07 9.71
C ILE A 689 -5.76 17.77 8.65
N GLN A 690 -5.44 16.50 8.48
CA GLN A 690 -4.60 16.01 7.40
C GLN A 690 -5.44 15.09 6.51
N VAL A 691 -5.19 15.18 5.20
CA VAL A 691 -5.74 14.26 4.18
C VAL A 691 -4.59 13.43 3.61
N GLY A 692 -4.79 12.13 3.47
CA GLY A 692 -3.76 11.24 2.94
C GLY A 692 -4.26 9.82 2.72
N HIS A 693 -3.37 8.93 2.32
CA HIS A 693 -3.68 7.51 2.14
C HIS A 693 -3.55 6.75 3.47
N PRO A 694 -4.53 5.93 3.87
CA PRO A 694 -4.45 5.20 5.13
C PRO A 694 -3.38 4.10 5.07
N GLN A 695 -2.46 4.07 6.05
CA GLN A 695 -1.49 2.99 6.15
C GLN A 695 -2.17 1.67 6.57
N ARG A 696 -2.06 0.64 5.72
CA ARG A 696 -2.48 -0.74 6.02
C ARG A 696 -1.27 -1.63 6.32
N THR A 697 -0.77 -1.63 7.55
CA THR A 697 0.25 -2.62 7.95
C THR A 697 -0.39 -3.99 8.17
N TYR A 698 0.23 -5.04 7.62
CA TYR A 698 -0.14 -6.46 7.78
C TYR A 698 -0.17 -6.86 9.26
N THR A 699 -1.31 -6.72 9.93
CA THR A 699 -1.83 -7.49 11.09
C THR A 699 -2.92 -6.66 11.78
N ALA A 700 -4.17 -6.84 11.34
CA ALA A 700 -5.36 -6.27 11.97
C ALA A 700 -5.38 -4.73 12.10
N MET A 701 -6.59 -4.21 12.24
CA MET A 701 -6.87 -2.79 12.48
C MET A 701 -6.48 -2.34 13.92
N GLU A 702 -5.48 -2.98 14.52
CA GLU A 702 -5.13 -2.84 15.95
C GLU A 702 -3.99 -1.84 16.21
N PHE A 703 -3.18 -1.52 15.18
CA PHE A 703 -2.13 -0.51 15.27
C PHE A 703 -2.30 0.55 14.16
N ASP A 704 -3.17 1.52 14.43
CA ASP A 704 -3.41 2.70 13.59
C ASP A 704 -2.15 3.61 13.62
N HIS A 705 -1.29 3.49 12.59
CA HIS A 705 -0.04 4.26 12.44
C HIS A 705 -0.19 5.51 11.55
N GLY A 706 -1.41 6.00 11.28
CA GLY A 706 -1.62 7.18 10.44
C GLY A 706 -1.51 6.89 8.94
N PHE A 707 -0.89 7.79 8.17
CA PHE A 707 -0.86 7.72 6.70
C PHE A 707 0.33 6.96 6.13
N GLU A 708 0.12 6.37 4.95
CA GLU A 708 1.18 5.85 4.11
C GLU A 708 1.91 7.03 3.44
N GLY A 709 3.17 7.25 3.81
CA GLY A 709 3.95 8.38 3.30
C GLY A 709 3.58 9.72 3.96
N ARG A 710 3.71 10.81 3.19
CA ARG A 710 3.37 12.17 3.65
C ARG A 710 1.88 12.42 3.46
N ALA A 711 1.30 13.27 4.33
CA ALA A 711 -0.05 13.78 4.09
C ALA A 711 -0.08 14.54 2.74
N ILE A 712 -1.16 14.38 1.99
CA ILE A 712 -1.41 15.10 0.73
C ILE A 712 -1.57 16.59 1.03
N THR A 713 -2.35 16.91 2.07
CA THR A 713 -2.53 18.28 2.54
C THR A 713 -2.74 18.31 4.06
N THR A 714 -2.47 19.48 4.66
CA THR A 714 -2.80 19.82 6.04
C THR A 714 -3.56 21.14 6.02
N ASN A 715 -4.79 21.14 6.54
CA ASN A 715 -5.68 22.29 6.47
C ASN A 715 -6.10 22.73 7.87
N GLN A 716 -6.16 24.05 8.08
CA GLN A 716 -6.64 24.62 9.34
C GLN A 716 -8.16 24.53 9.46
N VAL A 717 -8.63 24.22 10.68
CA VAL A 717 -10.05 24.24 11.05
C VAL A 717 -10.32 25.50 11.87
N THR A 718 -11.04 26.45 11.27
CA THR A 718 -11.43 27.74 11.86
C THR A 718 -12.90 27.79 12.27
N GLY A 719 -13.79 27.02 11.63
CA GLY A 719 -15.20 26.86 11.99
C GLY A 719 -15.39 26.14 13.32
N THR A 720 -16.48 26.43 14.02
CA THR A 720 -16.85 25.78 15.28
C THR A 720 -17.72 24.55 15.02
N ILE A 721 -18.16 23.84 16.07
CA ILE A 721 -19.10 22.73 15.92
C ILE A 721 -20.50 23.24 15.53
N GLU A 722 -20.86 24.42 16.02
CA GLU A 722 -22.12 25.11 15.74
C GLU A 722 -22.14 25.70 14.32
N GLU A 723 -21.00 26.19 13.86
CA GLU A 723 -20.80 26.74 12.52
C GLU A 723 -19.63 26.02 11.81
N PRO A 724 -19.82 24.74 11.43
CA PRO A 724 -18.75 23.94 10.83
C PRO A 724 -18.46 24.41 9.41
N GLN A 725 -17.18 24.45 9.06
CA GLN A 725 -16.71 24.82 7.72
C GLN A 725 -16.65 23.61 6.80
N ILE A 726 -16.62 23.87 5.49
CA ILE A 726 -16.29 22.86 4.47
C ILE A 726 -14.88 23.14 3.96
N ILE A 727 -14.01 22.14 4.05
CA ILE A 727 -12.66 22.17 3.45
C ILE A 727 -12.71 21.34 2.18
N GLU A 728 -12.35 21.94 1.05
CA GLU A 728 -12.25 21.26 -0.25
C GLU A 728 -10.79 20.96 -0.58
N VAL A 729 -10.49 19.72 -0.93
CA VAL A 729 -9.14 19.25 -1.26
C VAL A 729 -9.18 18.65 -2.66
N PRO A 730 -8.52 19.27 -3.66
CA PRO A 730 -8.37 18.68 -4.98
C PRO A 730 -7.44 17.46 -4.90
N LEU A 731 -7.83 16.37 -5.56
CA LEU A 731 -7.10 15.10 -5.59
C LEU A 731 -6.96 14.62 -7.03
N GLU A 732 -5.76 14.13 -7.37
CA GLU A 732 -5.50 13.47 -8.65
C GLU A 732 -5.32 11.95 -8.44
N VAL A 733 -6.10 11.17 -9.17
CA VAL A 733 -6.10 9.71 -9.09
C VAL A 733 -5.50 9.16 -10.38
N GLY A 734 -4.21 8.83 -10.38
CA GLY A 734 -3.49 8.22 -11.51
C GLY A 734 -3.48 6.68 -11.44
N PRO A 735 -2.83 5.96 -12.39
CA PRO A 735 -2.76 4.50 -12.38
C PRO A 735 -2.19 3.88 -11.08
N ASN A 736 -1.30 4.60 -10.41
CA ASN A 736 -0.58 4.14 -9.22
C ASN A 736 -1.08 4.75 -7.90
N THR A 737 -2.12 5.60 -7.93
CA THR A 737 -2.66 6.22 -6.70
C THR A 737 -3.45 5.19 -5.90
N LEU A 738 -3.25 5.11 -4.58
CA LEU A 738 -4.08 4.26 -3.72
C LEU A 738 -5.54 4.74 -3.76
N ARG A 739 -6.49 3.80 -3.93
CA ARG A 739 -7.93 4.10 -4.10
C ARG A 739 -8.67 4.38 -2.78
N GLU A 740 -7.92 4.74 -1.73
CA GLU A 740 -8.48 5.04 -0.41
C GLU A 740 -7.90 6.35 0.11
N PHE A 741 -8.78 7.20 0.64
CA PHE A 741 -8.40 8.46 1.28
C PHE A 741 -8.88 8.46 2.73
N ALA A 742 -8.13 9.14 3.59
CA ALA A 742 -8.44 9.24 4.99
C ALA A 742 -8.22 10.67 5.49
N VAL A 743 -9.06 11.08 6.43
CA VAL A 743 -9.01 12.37 7.12
C VAL A 743 -8.74 12.12 8.60
N GLN A 744 -7.72 12.77 9.16
CA GLN A 744 -7.33 12.63 10.57
C GLN A 744 -6.96 13.99 11.20
N GLU A 745 -6.96 14.10 12.54
CA GLU A 745 -6.34 15.23 13.25
C GLU A 745 -4.83 15.22 12.96
N LYS A 746 -4.20 16.39 12.82
CA LYS A 746 -2.75 16.51 12.59
C LYS A 746 -1.94 15.71 13.63
N GLN A 747 -1.15 14.74 13.15
CA GLN A 747 -0.36 13.83 13.99
C GLN A 747 1.15 14.14 13.91
N PRO A 748 1.96 13.77 14.95
CA PRO A 748 3.42 13.90 14.93
C PRO A 748 4.07 13.02 13.83
N ASN A 749 5.21 13.48 13.32
CA ASN A 749 5.93 12.95 12.15
C ASN A 749 6.49 11.52 12.36
N ASN A 750 5.64 10.49 12.20
CA ASN A 750 5.95 9.05 12.04
C ASN A 750 4.79 8.11 12.44
N GLY A 751 3.62 8.63 12.86
CA GLY A 751 2.51 7.77 13.28
C GLY A 751 2.78 6.96 14.56
N LYS A 752 3.87 7.26 15.28
CA LYS A 752 4.20 6.62 16.55
C LYS A 752 3.48 7.35 17.68
N ILE A 753 2.37 6.76 18.10
CA ILE A 753 1.53 7.20 19.22
C ILE A 753 2.36 7.43 20.51
N GLN A 754 3.54 6.81 20.66
CA GLN A 754 4.45 7.04 21.79
C GLN A 754 4.83 8.52 21.97
N ALA A 755 4.90 9.30 20.88
CA ALA A 755 5.14 10.74 20.95
C ALA A 755 4.05 11.49 21.75
N LEU A 756 2.82 10.98 21.70
CA LEU A 756 1.68 11.55 22.41
C LEU A 756 1.55 11.04 23.84
N TRP A 757 2.32 10.03 24.27
CA TRP A 757 2.14 9.43 25.60
C TRP A 757 2.42 10.41 26.74
N LYS A 758 3.41 11.30 26.61
CA LYS A 758 3.70 12.30 27.64
C LYS A 758 2.51 13.26 27.80
N THR A 759 2.00 13.78 26.69
CA THR A 759 0.83 14.67 26.65
C THR A 759 -0.43 13.97 27.16
N TYR A 760 -0.65 12.72 26.71
CA TYR A 760 -1.76 11.88 27.15
C TYR A 760 -1.71 11.60 28.65
N ASN A 761 -0.55 11.22 29.19
CA ASN A 761 -0.39 10.94 30.62
C ASN A 761 -0.53 12.21 31.46
N ALA A 762 -0.05 13.35 30.98
CA ALA A 762 -0.24 14.64 31.65
C ALA A 762 -1.74 15.01 31.70
N ALA A 763 -2.43 14.95 30.56
CA ALA A 763 -3.86 15.21 30.49
C ALA A 763 -4.66 14.22 31.35
N LYS A 764 -4.32 12.92 31.32
CA LYS A 764 -4.95 11.89 32.15
C LYS A 764 -4.77 12.15 33.64
N LYS A 765 -3.63 12.68 34.07
CA LYS A 765 -3.40 13.06 35.46
C LYS A 765 -4.30 14.22 35.91
N GLU A 766 -4.63 15.12 34.98
CA GLU A 766 -5.48 16.29 35.23
C GLU A 766 -6.98 15.97 35.16
N ASN A 767 -7.42 15.24 34.12
CA ASN A 767 -8.84 15.03 33.83
C ASN A 767 -9.33 13.58 33.99
N GLY A 768 -8.43 12.63 34.28
CA GLY A 768 -8.75 11.22 34.49
C GLY A 768 -8.92 10.37 33.23
N TYR A 769 -9.12 10.96 32.04
CA TYR A 769 -9.42 10.24 30.80
C TYR A 769 -8.40 10.41 29.67
N GLY A 770 -7.53 11.42 29.71
CA GLY A 770 -6.49 11.63 28.70
C GLY A 770 -6.72 12.85 27.82
N MET A 771 -6.21 12.86 26.59
CA MET A 771 -6.30 14.03 25.72
C MET A 771 -7.75 14.28 25.26
N PRO A 772 -8.35 15.46 25.49
CA PRO A 772 -9.65 15.79 24.92
C PRO A 772 -9.58 15.89 23.38
N PRO A 773 -10.68 15.64 22.66
CA PRO A 773 -10.73 15.85 21.22
C PRO A 773 -10.59 17.33 20.87
N ALA A 774 -9.98 17.62 19.72
CA ALA A 774 -9.85 18.99 19.20
C ALA A 774 -10.65 19.21 17.91
N ILE A 775 -11.02 18.13 17.22
CA ILE A 775 -11.69 18.14 15.93
C ILE A 775 -12.96 17.29 16.00
N TRP A 776 -14.03 17.81 15.41
CA TRP A 776 -15.29 17.12 15.15
C TRP A 776 -15.56 17.12 13.64
N ILE A 777 -15.85 15.95 13.07
CA ILE A 777 -16.21 15.80 11.66
C ILE A 777 -17.69 15.45 11.57
N ASP A 778 -18.40 16.23 10.76
CA ASP A 778 -19.77 15.95 10.35
C ASP A 778 -19.77 14.89 9.25
N TRP A 779 -19.14 15.16 8.10
CA TRP A 779 -19.05 14.20 7.01
C TRP A 779 -17.79 14.39 6.16
N VAL A 780 -17.41 13.33 5.44
CA VAL A 780 -16.38 13.37 4.39
C VAL A 780 -16.98 12.87 3.09
N GLU A 781 -16.81 13.64 2.02
CA GLU A 781 -17.38 13.37 0.70
C GLU A 781 -16.27 13.40 -0.36
N LEU A 782 -16.25 12.42 -1.24
CA LEU A 782 -15.37 12.37 -2.40
C LEU A 782 -16.24 12.47 -3.65
N GLU A 783 -16.09 13.55 -4.41
CA GLU A 783 -16.77 13.76 -5.69
C GLU A 783 -15.79 13.57 -6.85
N GLY A 784 -16.19 12.81 -7.86
CA GLY A 784 -15.48 12.68 -9.13
C GLY A 784 -15.70 11.32 -9.82
N PRO A 785 -15.02 11.06 -10.95
CA PRO A 785 -14.05 11.95 -11.57
C PRO A 785 -14.75 13.18 -12.17
N HIS A 786 -14.21 14.37 -11.91
CA HIS A 786 -14.58 15.56 -12.66
C HIS A 786 -14.08 15.36 -14.09
N GLY A 787 -14.97 15.56 -15.09
CA GLY A 787 -14.53 15.65 -16.48
C GLY A 787 -13.41 16.68 -16.57
N ALA A 788 -12.32 16.35 -17.27
CA ALA A 788 -11.06 17.10 -17.24
C ALA A 788 -11.33 18.61 -17.20
N ALA A 789 -11.27 19.20 -16.00
CA ALA A 789 -11.24 20.64 -15.90
C ALA A 789 -10.00 21.07 -16.70
N PRO A 790 -10.08 22.11 -17.53
CA PRO A 790 -8.91 22.60 -18.25
C PRO A 790 -7.86 22.81 -17.17
N SER A 791 -6.77 22.05 -17.26
CA SER A 791 -5.67 22.16 -16.31
C SER A 791 -5.38 23.64 -16.11
N GLU A 792 -5.15 24.09 -14.88
CA GLU A 792 -4.51 25.38 -14.60
C GLU A 792 -3.06 25.44 -15.14
N ALA A 793 -2.70 24.59 -16.11
CA ALA A 793 -1.57 24.79 -17.00
C ALA A 793 -1.91 25.96 -17.92
N GLY A 794 -1.02 26.95 -17.98
CA GLY A 794 -1.25 28.25 -18.59
C GLY A 794 -1.77 28.26 -20.03
N PRO A 795 -2.15 29.45 -20.54
CA PRO A 795 -2.97 29.67 -21.74
C PRO A 795 -2.36 29.24 -23.10
N ASP A 796 -1.28 28.46 -23.14
CA ASP A 796 -0.45 28.24 -24.33
C ASP A 796 -0.19 26.76 -24.68
N ARG A 797 -0.86 25.79 -24.05
CA ARG A 797 -0.85 24.40 -24.55
C ARG A 797 -1.80 24.26 -25.74
N ASP A 798 -1.29 24.66 -26.90
CA ASP A 798 -1.83 24.25 -28.17
C ASP A 798 -1.41 22.79 -28.43
N ASP A 799 -2.25 21.84 -28.03
CA ASP A 799 -2.09 20.40 -28.30
C ASP A 799 -2.57 20.02 -29.72
N SER A 800 -2.98 21.01 -30.53
CA SER A 800 -3.45 20.83 -31.92
C SER A 800 -2.45 20.06 -32.79
N TRP A 801 -1.15 20.25 -32.57
CA TRP A 801 -0.07 19.57 -33.29
C TRP A 801 -0.14 18.02 -33.22
N PHE A 802 -0.72 17.45 -32.16
CA PHE A 802 -0.92 16.00 -32.05
C PHE A 802 -2.20 15.52 -32.78
N THR A 803 -3.19 16.40 -32.92
CA THR A 803 -4.54 16.10 -33.45
C THR A 803 -4.78 16.58 -34.88
N GLU A 804 -3.99 17.51 -35.42
CA GLU A 804 -4.17 18.13 -36.74
C GLU A 804 -3.41 17.43 -37.87
N ALA A 805 -2.66 16.36 -37.60
CA ALA A 805 -2.01 15.62 -38.68
C ALA A 805 -3.07 14.87 -39.52
N THR A 806 -3.55 15.53 -40.58
CA THR A 806 -4.63 15.09 -41.49
C THR A 806 -4.18 14.13 -42.59
N ASP A 807 -2.93 13.67 -42.57
CA ASP A 807 -2.41 12.80 -43.62
C ASP A 807 -3.06 11.42 -43.56
N PRO A 808 -3.56 10.89 -44.71
CA PRO A 808 -4.28 9.62 -44.77
C PRO A 808 -3.36 8.39 -44.60
N ASP A 809 -2.04 8.57 -44.63
CA ASP A 809 -1.05 7.53 -44.40
C ASP A 809 -0.49 7.61 -42.95
N GLU A 810 -0.66 6.53 -42.18
CA GLU A 810 -0.27 6.49 -40.76
C GLU A 810 1.23 6.67 -40.52
N SER A 811 2.09 6.19 -41.43
CA SER A 811 3.55 6.32 -41.27
C SER A 811 4.00 7.77 -41.49
N THR A 812 3.44 8.42 -42.51
CA THR A 812 3.64 9.86 -42.76
C THR A 812 3.15 10.68 -41.56
N ARG A 813 1.97 10.35 -41.01
CA ARG A 813 1.43 11.00 -39.82
C ARG A 813 2.34 10.85 -38.60
N ALA A 814 2.84 9.65 -38.32
CA ALA A 814 3.75 9.40 -37.20
C ALA A 814 5.07 10.16 -37.36
N ARG A 815 5.62 10.20 -38.58
CA ARG A 815 6.80 11.00 -38.88
C ARG A 815 6.60 12.47 -38.54
N THR A 816 5.50 13.09 -38.99
CA THR A 816 5.19 14.49 -38.68
C THR A 816 5.07 14.75 -37.18
N ILE A 817 4.47 13.82 -36.43
CA ILE A 817 4.41 13.89 -34.97
C ILE A 817 5.82 13.90 -34.37
N PHE A 818 6.74 13.05 -34.85
CA PHE A 818 8.12 13.03 -34.35
C PHE A 818 8.89 14.30 -34.69
N GLU A 819 8.72 14.85 -35.90
CA GLU A 819 9.34 16.12 -36.29
C GLU A 819 8.88 17.24 -35.37
N GLN A 820 7.57 17.41 -35.19
CA GLN A 820 7.01 18.47 -34.35
C GLN A 820 7.34 18.29 -32.87
N PHE A 821 7.29 17.06 -32.36
CA PHE A 821 7.64 16.79 -30.96
C PHE A 821 9.13 16.99 -30.71
N ALA A 822 10.01 16.54 -31.62
CA ALA A 822 11.45 16.74 -31.51
C ALA A 822 11.80 18.23 -31.52
N VAL A 823 11.18 19.03 -32.41
CA VAL A 823 11.37 20.49 -32.41
C VAL A 823 11.00 21.08 -31.05
N LYS A 824 9.85 20.71 -30.45
CA LYS A 824 9.48 21.21 -29.11
C LYS A 824 10.43 20.72 -28.02
N ALA A 825 10.74 19.42 -27.98
CA ALA A 825 11.63 18.81 -27.00
C ALA A 825 13.06 19.37 -27.06
N PHE A 826 13.54 19.69 -28.26
CA PHE A 826 14.84 20.31 -28.51
C PHE A 826 14.75 21.83 -28.57
N ARG A 827 13.68 22.40 -28.01
CA ARG A 827 13.50 23.83 -27.73
C ARG A 827 13.49 24.70 -28.99
N GLY A 828 13.11 24.14 -30.13
CA GLY A 828 13.09 24.76 -31.45
C GLY A 828 14.28 24.38 -32.36
N VAL A 829 15.13 23.43 -31.98
CA VAL A 829 16.15 22.87 -32.90
C VAL A 829 15.49 21.76 -33.71
N GLU A 830 15.58 21.84 -35.03
CA GLU A 830 15.18 20.75 -35.91
C GLU A 830 16.12 19.56 -35.73
N ALA A 831 15.57 18.38 -35.51
CA ALA A 831 16.36 17.16 -35.48
C ALA A 831 16.81 16.80 -36.90
N GLU A 832 17.98 16.17 -37.02
CA GLU A 832 18.44 15.66 -38.31
C GLU A 832 17.43 14.68 -38.91
N ASN A 833 17.21 14.77 -40.22
CA ASN A 833 16.28 13.89 -40.92
C ASN A 833 16.60 12.42 -40.67
N GLU A 834 17.88 12.03 -40.60
CA GLU A 834 18.28 10.65 -40.31
C GLU A 834 17.83 10.19 -38.91
N PHE A 835 17.83 11.09 -37.93
CA PHE A 835 17.33 10.78 -36.59
C PHE A 835 15.82 10.53 -36.63
N ILE A 836 15.06 11.40 -37.31
CA ILE A 836 13.61 11.22 -37.51
C ILE A 836 13.31 9.95 -38.31
N ASP A 837 14.08 9.64 -39.36
CA ASP A 837 13.95 8.42 -40.17
C ASP A 837 14.10 7.17 -39.30
N ARG A 838 15.06 7.17 -38.36
CA ARG A 838 15.25 6.06 -37.41
C ARG A 838 14.06 5.92 -36.47
N LEU A 839 13.47 7.03 -36.00
CA LEU A 839 12.28 7.01 -35.17
C LEU A 839 11.05 6.48 -35.94
N ALA A 840 10.87 6.93 -37.17
CA ALA A 840 9.84 6.42 -38.09
C ALA A 840 10.04 4.93 -38.36
N ALA A 841 11.26 4.47 -38.59
CA ALA A 841 11.57 3.04 -38.76
C ALA A 841 11.28 2.21 -37.49
N ILE A 842 11.53 2.77 -36.30
CA ILE A 842 11.15 2.12 -35.03
C ILE A 842 9.62 2.03 -34.94
N TYR A 843 8.91 3.11 -35.24
CA TYR A 843 7.45 3.13 -35.29
C TYR A 843 6.90 2.11 -36.30
N ASP A 844 7.39 2.08 -37.54
CA ASP A 844 6.96 1.13 -38.57
C ASP A 844 7.25 -0.31 -38.15
N ASN A 845 8.37 -0.55 -37.47
CA ASN A 845 8.68 -1.86 -36.89
C ASN A 845 7.64 -2.24 -35.84
N ARG A 846 7.30 -1.32 -34.91
CA ARG A 846 6.24 -1.51 -33.91
C ARG A 846 4.87 -1.78 -34.54
N ARG A 847 4.48 -1.01 -35.56
CA ARG A 847 3.27 -1.25 -36.35
C ARG A 847 3.31 -2.63 -37.04
N SER A 848 4.46 -3.06 -37.55
CA SER A 848 4.61 -4.35 -38.22
C SER A 848 4.50 -5.57 -37.29
N VAL A 849 4.70 -5.37 -35.98
CA VAL A 849 4.54 -6.41 -34.94
C VAL A 849 3.20 -6.35 -34.21
N GLY A 850 2.35 -5.36 -34.54
CA GLY A 850 0.95 -5.27 -34.15
C GLY A 850 0.58 -4.15 -33.18
N ASP A 851 1.56 -3.38 -32.67
CA ASP A 851 1.32 -2.25 -31.75
C ASP A 851 0.30 -1.27 -32.35
N SER A 852 -0.72 -0.86 -31.58
CA SER A 852 -1.63 0.24 -31.97
C SER A 852 -0.87 1.53 -32.31
N PHE A 853 -1.48 2.45 -33.07
CA PHE A 853 -0.86 3.71 -33.48
C PHE A 853 -0.26 4.46 -32.27
N GLU A 854 -1.05 4.67 -31.21
CA GLU A 854 -0.63 5.38 -30.00
C GLU A 854 0.50 4.64 -29.28
N ARG A 855 0.44 3.30 -29.19
CA ARG A 855 1.47 2.49 -28.54
C ARG A 855 2.79 2.52 -29.29
N ALA A 856 2.73 2.47 -30.62
CA ALA A 856 3.90 2.52 -31.49
C ALA A 856 4.64 3.87 -31.42
N LEU A 857 3.96 4.97 -31.05
CA LEU A 857 4.57 6.28 -30.84
C LEU A 857 5.39 6.37 -29.54
N GLU A 858 5.03 5.61 -28.50
CA GLU A 858 5.59 5.81 -27.15
C GLU A 858 7.12 5.67 -27.10
N LEU A 859 7.67 4.62 -27.71
CA LEU A 859 9.12 4.38 -27.68
C LEU A 859 9.89 5.46 -28.45
N PRO A 860 9.54 5.81 -29.70
CA PRO A 860 10.12 6.96 -30.39
C PRO A 860 10.08 8.26 -29.58
N LEU A 861 8.94 8.59 -28.96
CA LEU A 861 8.82 9.79 -28.12
C LEU A 861 9.70 9.71 -26.87
N ALA A 862 9.78 8.55 -26.22
CA ALA A 862 10.68 8.32 -25.09
C ALA A 862 12.16 8.45 -25.47
N ILE A 863 12.54 8.05 -26.70
CA ILE A 863 13.90 8.25 -27.23
C ILE A 863 14.21 9.74 -27.37
N ILE A 864 13.27 10.54 -27.89
CA ILE A 864 13.43 12.00 -27.97
C ILE A 864 13.68 12.58 -26.56
N LEU A 865 12.85 12.20 -25.58
CA LEU A 865 12.98 12.65 -24.18
C LEU A 865 14.21 12.11 -23.45
N SER A 866 14.84 11.06 -23.95
CA SER A 866 16.06 10.49 -23.37
C SER A 866 17.32 10.94 -24.12
N SER A 867 17.16 11.76 -25.16
CA SER A 867 18.27 12.20 -26.00
C SER A 867 19.06 13.34 -25.34
N PRO A 868 20.35 13.49 -25.67
CA PRO A 868 21.15 14.61 -25.17
C PRO A 868 20.56 15.99 -25.46
N GLY A 869 19.88 16.15 -26.61
CA GLY A 869 19.23 17.41 -26.99
C GLY A 869 18.05 17.79 -26.08
N PHE A 870 17.43 16.82 -25.40
CA PHE A 870 16.41 17.08 -24.37
C PHE A 870 17.05 17.23 -22.98
N LEU A 871 17.92 16.29 -22.59
CA LEU A 871 18.47 16.20 -21.23
C LEU A 871 19.43 17.34 -20.87
N TYR A 872 20.13 17.89 -21.86
CA TYR A 872 21.10 18.97 -21.66
C TYR A 872 20.67 20.23 -22.41
N LEU A 873 20.95 21.39 -21.80
CA LEU A 873 20.94 22.67 -22.52
C LEU A 873 22.22 22.74 -23.35
N ASN A 874 22.20 22.14 -24.54
CA ASN A 874 23.32 22.16 -25.45
C ASN A 874 23.23 23.38 -26.39
N GLU A 875 23.92 24.46 -26.03
CA GLU A 875 24.19 25.56 -26.96
C GLU A 875 25.22 25.06 -27.98
N PRO A 876 25.03 25.17 -29.31
CA PRO A 876 26.01 24.68 -30.28
C PRO A 876 27.39 25.31 -30.07
N ALA A 877 28.46 24.51 -29.97
CA ALA A 877 29.81 25.03 -30.06
C ALA A 877 30.05 25.56 -31.50
N GLY A 878 30.86 26.61 -31.65
CA GLY A 878 31.30 27.06 -32.97
C GLY A 878 31.99 25.96 -33.77
N ASP A 879 32.24 26.21 -35.06
CA ASP A 879 32.96 25.30 -35.94
C ASP A 879 34.26 24.83 -35.25
N PRO A 880 34.44 23.51 -35.00
CA PRO A 880 35.65 22.98 -34.37
C PRO A 880 36.93 23.22 -35.20
N ALA A 881 36.81 23.74 -36.44
CA ALA A 881 37.92 24.25 -37.24
C ALA A 881 38.45 25.63 -36.80
N ASN A 882 37.70 26.36 -35.97
CA ASN A 882 38.16 27.58 -35.30
C ASN A 882 38.53 27.26 -33.85
N ASP A 883 39.58 27.93 -33.33
CA ASP A 883 40.16 27.66 -32.01
C ASP A 883 39.09 27.49 -30.92
N ALA A 884 39.23 26.44 -30.12
CA ALA A 884 38.32 26.09 -29.02
C ALA A 884 38.23 27.14 -27.88
N ASP A 885 38.87 28.31 -28.07
CA ASP A 885 39.01 29.41 -27.11
C ASP A 885 38.18 30.66 -27.48
N GLU A 886 37.53 30.72 -28.65
CA GLU A 886 36.70 31.88 -29.00
C GLU A 886 35.26 31.74 -28.47
N ARG A 887 34.97 32.51 -27.41
CA ARG A 887 33.60 32.64 -26.87
C ARG A 887 32.67 33.20 -27.92
N ARG A 888 31.55 32.51 -28.19
CA ARG A 888 30.58 32.88 -29.22
C ARG A 888 29.38 33.59 -28.59
N GLU A 889 28.87 34.63 -29.25
CA GLU A 889 27.58 35.24 -28.88
C GLU A 889 26.41 34.29 -29.17
N LEU A 890 25.49 34.20 -28.20
CA LEU A 890 24.25 33.47 -28.34
C LEU A 890 23.36 34.17 -29.35
N ASN A 891 22.70 33.40 -30.21
CA ASN A 891 21.61 33.96 -31.01
C ASN A 891 20.36 34.19 -30.14
N ASP A 892 19.42 35.01 -30.61
CA ASP A 892 18.22 35.35 -29.84
C ASP A 892 17.39 34.14 -29.41
N ARG A 893 17.40 33.04 -30.19
CA ARG A 893 16.70 31.81 -29.82
C ARG A 893 17.38 31.12 -28.63
N GLU A 894 18.71 30.99 -28.67
CA GLU A 894 19.49 30.46 -27.55
C GLU A 894 19.32 31.33 -26.31
N LEU A 895 19.33 32.65 -26.46
CA LEU A 895 19.07 33.61 -25.39
C LEU A 895 17.66 33.42 -24.80
N ALA A 896 16.63 33.27 -25.63
CA ALA A 896 15.26 32.98 -25.19
C ALA A 896 15.18 31.69 -24.36
N VAL A 897 15.84 30.62 -24.83
CA VAL A 897 15.90 29.33 -24.14
C VAL A 897 16.61 29.49 -22.80
N ARG A 898 17.80 30.09 -22.78
CA ARG A 898 18.58 30.28 -21.56
C ARG A 898 17.83 31.12 -20.54
N LEU A 899 17.19 32.19 -20.97
CA LEU A 899 16.39 33.07 -20.12
C LEU A 899 15.18 32.34 -19.51
N ALA A 900 14.45 31.56 -20.31
CA ALA A 900 13.30 30.79 -19.84
C ALA A 900 13.71 29.68 -18.85
N TYR A 901 14.77 28.93 -19.12
CA TYR A 901 15.23 27.90 -18.19
C TYR A 901 15.84 28.48 -16.91
N PHE A 902 16.51 29.64 -17.00
CA PHE A 902 17.03 30.34 -15.83
C PHE A 902 15.90 30.82 -14.91
N LEU A 903 14.87 31.47 -15.46
CA LEU A 903 13.83 32.13 -14.65
C LEU A 903 12.58 31.29 -14.43
N TRP A 904 12.31 30.26 -15.24
CA TRP A 904 11.12 29.41 -15.13
C TRP A 904 11.41 27.91 -15.00
N SER A 905 12.66 27.47 -15.18
CA SER A 905 12.98 26.03 -15.30
C SER A 905 12.11 25.29 -16.34
N ALA A 906 11.66 26.02 -17.36
CA ALA A 906 10.70 25.54 -18.35
C ALA A 906 11.02 26.11 -19.75
N PRO A 907 10.49 25.52 -20.83
CA PRO A 907 10.66 26.05 -22.19
C PRO A 907 10.15 27.50 -22.34
N PRO A 908 10.73 28.28 -23.27
CA PRO A 908 10.26 29.63 -23.58
C PRO A 908 8.82 29.60 -24.12
N ASP A 909 8.04 30.62 -23.76
CA ASP A 909 6.69 30.79 -24.30
C ASP A 909 6.71 31.36 -25.73
N ARG A 910 5.55 31.35 -26.39
CA ARG A 910 5.42 31.80 -27.78
C ARG A 910 5.89 33.24 -27.96
N LYS A 911 5.55 34.12 -27.02
CA LYS A 911 5.98 35.53 -27.06
C LYS A 911 7.50 35.68 -27.08
N LEU A 912 8.22 34.93 -26.23
CA LEU A 912 9.68 35.00 -26.17
C LEU A 912 10.32 34.42 -27.45
N LEU A 913 9.75 33.34 -27.99
CA LEU A 913 10.18 32.74 -29.27
C LEU A 913 9.90 33.66 -30.48
N ASP A 914 8.76 34.34 -30.51
CA ASP A 914 8.43 35.28 -31.58
C ASP A 914 9.40 36.47 -31.60
N LEU A 915 9.70 37.06 -30.43
CA LEU A 915 10.73 38.10 -30.32
C LEU A 915 12.10 37.61 -30.81
N ALA A 916 12.46 36.37 -30.46
CA ALA A 916 13.72 35.78 -30.88
C ALA A 916 13.80 35.53 -32.40
N SER A 917 12.70 35.05 -33.00
CA SER A 917 12.61 34.82 -34.45
C SER A 917 12.76 36.11 -35.27
N ARG A 918 12.36 37.26 -34.70
CA ARG A 918 12.51 38.59 -35.31
C ARG A 918 13.88 39.24 -35.05
N GLY A 919 14.75 38.63 -34.25
CA GLY A 919 16.02 39.20 -33.85
C GLY A 919 15.88 40.44 -32.96
N GLU A 920 14.77 40.55 -32.22
CA GLU A 920 14.44 41.69 -31.36
C GLU A 920 14.81 41.45 -29.89
N LEU A 921 15.03 40.21 -29.46
CA LEU A 921 15.22 39.87 -28.05
C LEU A 921 16.56 40.38 -27.51
N SER A 922 17.60 40.44 -28.34
CA SER A 922 18.90 41.01 -27.97
C SER A 922 18.89 42.54 -27.77
N ASN A 923 17.77 43.22 -28.09
CA ASN A 923 17.62 44.63 -27.76
C ASN A 923 17.54 44.82 -26.22
N PRO A 924 18.40 45.65 -25.60
CA PRO A 924 18.45 45.79 -24.14
C PRO A 924 17.11 46.17 -23.48
N ASP A 925 16.31 47.03 -24.10
CA ASP A 925 15.02 47.47 -23.54
C ASP A 925 13.97 46.34 -23.61
N ILE A 926 13.99 45.57 -24.70
CA ILE A 926 13.11 44.42 -24.89
C ILE A 926 13.50 43.30 -23.93
N LEU A 927 14.80 42.98 -23.83
CA LEU A 927 15.34 41.98 -22.93
C LEU A 927 14.95 42.29 -21.48
N ARG A 928 15.17 43.54 -21.04
CA ARG A 928 14.79 44.01 -19.71
C ARG A 928 13.30 43.83 -19.44
N SER A 929 12.45 44.22 -20.39
CA SER A 929 10.99 44.04 -20.29
C SER A 929 10.58 42.57 -20.24
N GLN A 930 11.29 41.68 -20.95
CA GLN A 930 11.03 40.25 -20.86
C GLN A 930 11.45 39.69 -19.51
N VAL A 931 12.64 40.02 -18.98
CA VAL A 931 13.06 39.60 -17.63
C VAL A 931 12.02 39.97 -16.57
N ASP A 932 11.53 41.21 -16.61
CA ASP A 932 10.49 41.69 -15.68
C ASP A 932 9.19 40.88 -15.78
N ARG A 933 8.76 40.57 -17.02
CA ARG A 933 7.59 39.74 -17.27
C ARG A 933 7.78 38.32 -16.76
N LEU A 934 8.95 37.71 -16.99
CA LEU A 934 9.24 36.34 -16.56
C LEU A 934 9.26 36.24 -15.03
N ILE A 935 9.83 37.23 -14.33
CA ILE A 935 9.83 37.31 -12.86
C ILE A 935 8.41 37.48 -12.29
N ALA A 936 7.54 38.23 -12.97
CA ALA A 936 6.16 38.45 -12.51
C ALA A 936 5.25 37.22 -12.70
N ASP A 937 5.61 36.28 -13.58
CA ASP A 937 4.86 35.06 -13.89
C ASP A 937 5.04 34.01 -12.78
N SER A 938 4.01 33.22 -12.47
CA SER A 938 4.04 32.21 -11.41
C SER A 938 5.04 31.08 -11.69
N ARG A 939 5.38 30.81 -12.95
CA ARG A 939 6.45 29.85 -13.30
C ARG A 939 7.80 30.21 -12.70
N SER A 940 8.02 31.48 -12.32
CA SER A 940 9.24 31.89 -11.62
C SER A 940 9.37 31.35 -10.20
N ASP A 941 8.30 30.78 -9.63
CA ASP A 941 8.38 30.07 -8.35
C ASP A 941 9.35 28.86 -8.44
N GLU A 942 9.53 28.26 -9.61
CA GLU A 942 10.53 27.19 -9.83
C GLU A 942 11.97 27.71 -9.74
N PHE A 943 12.25 28.90 -10.28
CA PHE A 943 13.54 29.58 -10.07
C PHE A 943 13.74 29.88 -8.58
N VAL A 944 12.73 30.44 -7.91
CA VAL A 944 12.79 30.75 -6.47
C VAL A 944 13.13 29.50 -5.66
N ALA A 945 12.38 28.42 -5.87
CA ALA A 945 12.57 27.17 -5.14
C ALA A 945 13.94 26.55 -5.44
N GLY A 946 14.30 26.39 -6.72
CA GLY A 946 15.55 25.78 -7.15
C GLY A 946 16.79 26.57 -6.72
N PHE A 947 16.77 27.89 -6.91
CA PHE A 947 17.87 28.78 -6.54
C PHE A 947 18.10 28.81 -5.03
N LEU A 948 17.05 29.00 -4.23
CA LEU A 948 17.18 29.04 -2.76
C LEU A 948 17.57 27.70 -2.19
N HIS A 949 17.09 26.59 -2.77
CA HIS A 949 17.47 25.26 -2.32
C HIS A 949 18.98 25.03 -2.44
N GLN A 950 19.59 25.49 -3.53
CA GLN A 950 21.03 25.42 -3.76
C GLN A 950 21.80 26.46 -2.95
N TRP A 951 21.40 27.73 -3.01
CA TRP A 951 22.08 28.83 -2.34
C TRP A 951 22.08 28.64 -0.82
N LEU A 952 20.93 28.38 -0.19
CA LEU A 952 20.82 28.30 1.26
C LEU A 952 21.05 26.89 1.80
N HIS A 953 21.43 25.94 0.94
CA HIS A 953 21.67 24.53 1.28
C HIS A 953 20.47 23.87 1.98
N MET A 954 19.28 24.08 1.41
CA MET A 954 18.02 23.67 2.03
C MET A 954 17.81 22.15 2.04
N GLU A 955 18.64 21.39 1.33
CA GLU A 955 18.65 19.91 1.39
C GLU A 955 18.83 19.38 2.82
N ARG A 956 19.55 20.11 3.67
CA ARG A 956 19.79 19.73 5.06
C ARG A 956 18.50 19.69 5.89
N LEU A 957 17.47 20.44 5.50
CA LEU A 957 16.16 20.40 6.16
C LEU A 957 15.49 19.02 6.06
N ASP A 958 15.84 18.25 5.01
CA ASP A 958 15.30 16.92 4.74
C ASP A 958 16.20 15.77 5.24
N PHE A 959 17.43 16.06 5.68
CA PHE A 959 18.47 15.07 6.00
C PHE A 959 18.22 14.26 7.29
N PHE A 960 17.70 14.89 8.35
CA PHE A 960 17.46 14.25 9.65
C PHE A 960 15.98 14.28 10.06
N GLN A 961 15.62 13.35 10.95
CA GLN A 961 14.28 13.23 11.52
C GLN A 961 14.26 13.87 12.91
N PHE A 962 13.28 14.72 13.18
CA PHE A 962 13.12 15.34 14.49
C PHE A 962 12.57 14.35 15.51
N ASP A 963 13.08 14.39 16.75
CA ASP A 963 12.49 13.59 17.83
C ASP A 963 11.10 14.13 18.16
N THR A 964 10.08 13.43 17.67
CA THR A 964 8.65 13.73 17.87
C THR A 964 8.22 13.84 19.34
N ARG A 965 9.00 13.32 20.31
CA ARG A 965 8.73 13.49 21.75
C ARG A 965 9.18 14.85 22.27
N LEU A 966 10.18 15.46 21.63
CA LEU A 966 10.73 16.77 21.96
C LEU A 966 10.05 17.87 21.15
N TYR A 967 9.87 17.65 19.84
CA TYR A 967 9.39 18.64 18.88
C TYR A 967 8.10 18.20 18.19
N ARG A 968 7.09 17.81 18.98
CA ARG A 968 5.80 17.32 18.49
C ARG A 968 5.16 18.22 17.42
N ASP A 969 5.22 19.54 17.63
CA ASP A 969 4.53 20.52 16.77
C ASP A 969 5.30 20.81 15.46
N PHE A 970 6.56 20.36 15.36
CA PHE A 970 7.39 20.48 14.16
C PHE A 970 7.36 19.19 13.35
N ASP A 971 6.16 18.84 12.88
CA ASP A 971 5.96 17.70 12.00
C ASP A 971 6.23 18.04 10.53
N GLU A 972 5.98 17.09 9.61
CA GLU A 972 6.25 17.26 8.19
C GLU A 972 5.50 18.46 7.58
N SER A 973 4.27 18.71 8.02
CA SER A 973 3.47 19.82 7.50
C SER A 973 4.03 21.15 7.97
N THR A 974 4.43 21.25 9.25
CA THR A 974 5.11 22.44 9.78
C THR A 974 6.46 22.65 9.11
N ARG A 975 7.24 21.58 8.87
CA ARG A 975 8.51 21.63 8.17
C ARG A 975 8.35 22.10 6.73
N SER A 976 7.32 21.62 6.04
CA SER A 976 6.96 22.09 4.70
C SER A 976 6.57 23.57 4.71
N ALA A 977 5.74 23.99 5.67
CA ALA A 977 5.36 25.39 5.79
C ALA A 977 6.56 26.31 6.10
N ALA A 978 7.49 25.87 6.96
CA ALA A 978 8.73 26.60 7.24
C ALA A 978 9.63 26.74 5.99
N ARG A 979 9.64 25.75 5.10
CA ARG A 979 10.32 25.84 3.79
C ARG A 979 9.66 26.90 2.90
N GLN A 980 8.33 26.88 2.82
CA GLN A 980 7.56 27.83 2.01
C GLN A 980 7.69 29.27 2.51
N GLU A 981 7.88 29.51 3.81
CA GLU A 981 8.20 30.85 4.33
C GLU A 981 9.44 31.46 3.64
N VAL A 982 10.50 30.67 3.46
CA VAL A 982 11.73 31.10 2.78
C VAL A 982 11.44 31.50 1.34
N TYR A 983 10.69 30.66 0.62
CA TYR A 983 10.35 30.86 -0.79
C TYR A 983 9.43 32.08 -0.98
N HIS A 984 8.36 32.21 -0.21
CA HIS A 984 7.46 33.36 -0.30
C HIS A 984 8.15 34.67 0.09
N SER A 985 9.04 34.64 1.09
CA SER A 985 9.81 35.83 1.49
C SER A 985 10.74 36.31 0.37
N PHE A 986 11.43 35.40 -0.31
CA PHE A 986 12.27 35.74 -1.44
C PHE A 986 11.45 36.16 -2.67
N ALA A 987 10.39 35.41 -3.02
CA ALA A 987 9.51 35.73 -4.13
C ALA A 987 8.92 37.15 -3.99
N HIS A 988 8.58 37.55 -2.77
CA HIS A 988 8.10 38.91 -2.50
C HIS A 988 9.16 39.98 -2.82
N VAL A 989 10.40 39.82 -2.33
CA VAL A 989 11.46 40.81 -2.60
C VAL A 989 11.94 40.76 -4.06
N LEU A 990 11.86 39.60 -4.71
CA LEU A 990 12.16 39.44 -6.13
C LEU A 990 11.14 40.20 -7.01
N ARG A 991 9.84 40.08 -6.71
CA ARG A 991 8.75 40.64 -7.53
C ARG A 991 8.46 42.10 -7.23
N ASP A 992 8.85 42.63 -6.07
CA ASP A 992 8.72 44.06 -5.77
C ASP A 992 9.86 44.88 -6.39
N GLN A 993 9.71 45.24 -7.66
CA GLN A 993 10.72 45.97 -8.44
C GLN A 993 11.11 47.34 -7.89
N LYS A 994 10.37 47.90 -6.91
CA LYS A 994 10.63 49.25 -6.38
C LYS A 994 11.10 49.25 -4.94
N LYS A 995 10.71 48.24 -4.14
CA LYS A 995 10.99 48.17 -2.69
C LYS A 995 11.54 46.82 -2.25
N GLY A 996 11.71 45.87 -3.17
CA GLY A 996 12.24 44.53 -2.96
C GLY A 996 13.75 44.51 -2.74
N ARG A 997 14.20 45.19 -1.68
CA ARG A 997 15.61 45.26 -1.31
C ARG A 997 16.08 43.95 -0.68
N LEU A 998 17.26 43.48 -1.10
CA LEU A 998 17.85 42.22 -0.64
C LEU A 998 18.01 42.14 0.89
N GLY A 999 18.39 43.24 1.55
CA GLY A 999 18.54 43.32 3.01
C GLY A 999 17.26 43.01 3.80
N LYS A 1000 16.07 43.00 3.18
CA LYS A 1000 14.84 42.53 3.83
C LYS A 1000 14.88 41.04 4.19
N LEU A 1001 15.76 40.26 3.56
CA LEU A 1001 16.05 38.88 3.96
C LEU A 1001 16.97 38.80 5.19
N LEU A 1002 17.68 39.87 5.55
CA LEU A 1002 18.46 39.93 6.79
C LEU A 1002 17.61 40.38 7.97
N LYS A 1003 16.74 41.38 7.76
CA LYS A 1003 15.85 41.92 8.78
C LYS A 1003 14.57 42.50 8.15
N SER A 1004 13.42 42.06 8.64
CA SER A 1004 12.10 42.55 8.24
C SER A 1004 11.17 42.74 9.44
N ASP A 1005 10.19 43.64 9.29
CA ASP A 1005 9.08 43.89 10.21
C ASP A 1005 7.83 43.05 9.87
N TYR A 1006 8.00 42.07 8.98
CA TYR A 1006 6.96 41.15 8.53
C TYR A 1006 7.52 39.75 8.26
N VAL A 1007 6.63 38.77 8.18
CA VAL A 1007 6.89 37.39 7.74
C VAL A 1007 5.85 36.95 6.73
N PHE A 1008 6.14 35.88 5.97
CA PHE A 1008 5.16 35.18 5.14
C PHE A 1008 4.78 33.88 5.81
N VAL A 1009 3.57 33.80 6.32
CA VAL A 1009 3.08 32.65 7.07
C VAL A 1009 1.64 32.33 6.66
N ASN A 1010 1.27 31.06 6.71
CA ASN A 1010 -0.12 30.63 6.73
C ASN A 1010 -0.57 30.38 8.18
N GLY A 1011 -1.83 29.98 8.38
CA GLY A 1011 -2.39 29.71 9.71
C GLY A 1011 -1.60 28.67 10.51
N LEU A 1012 -1.04 27.65 9.84
CA LEU A 1012 -0.21 26.63 10.48
C LEU A 1012 1.10 27.21 11.05
N LEU A 1013 1.87 27.91 10.21
CA LEU A 1013 3.16 28.47 10.64
C LEU A 1013 2.98 29.65 11.61
N ALA A 1014 1.92 30.44 11.45
CA ALA A 1014 1.55 31.48 12.39
C ALA A 1014 1.24 30.91 13.78
N THR A 1015 0.44 29.82 13.84
CA THR A 1015 0.17 29.10 15.10
C THR A 1015 1.48 28.55 15.70
N TYR A 1016 2.38 28.04 14.87
CA TYR A 1016 3.69 27.55 15.31
C TYR A 1016 4.58 28.67 15.90
N TYR A 1017 4.50 29.88 15.36
CA TYR A 1017 5.22 31.07 15.83
C TYR A 1017 4.52 31.82 16.96
N GLY A 1018 3.27 31.50 17.28
CA GLY A 1018 2.47 32.25 18.25
C GLY A 1018 2.03 33.62 17.72
N LEU A 1019 1.77 33.72 16.41
CA LEU A 1019 1.22 34.92 15.77
C LEU A 1019 -0.30 34.79 15.69
N ASP A 1020 -1.00 35.66 16.41
CA ASP A 1020 -2.47 35.68 16.45
C ASP A 1020 -3.08 36.32 15.20
N GLY A 1021 -4.36 36.00 14.94
CA GLY A 1021 -5.16 36.65 13.89
C GLY A 1021 -4.86 36.19 12.45
N VAL A 1022 -4.02 35.17 12.27
CA VAL A 1022 -3.69 34.60 10.96
C VAL A 1022 -4.43 33.27 10.81
N THR A 1023 -5.24 33.16 9.76
CA THR A 1023 -6.02 31.95 9.46
C THR A 1023 -5.92 31.54 8.00
N GLY A 1024 -6.21 30.28 7.71
CA GLY A 1024 -6.23 29.71 6.35
C GLY A 1024 -4.89 29.13 5.92
N ASP A 1025 -4.92 28.36 4.83
CA ASP A 1025 -3.76 27.57 4.38
C ASP A 1025 -2.82 28.34 3.45
N GLN A 1026 -3.28 29.49 2.94
CA GLN A 1026 -2.53 30.37 2.05
C GLN A 1026 -1.49 31.19 2.82
N PHE A 1027 -0.31 31.37 2.22
CA PHE A 1027 0.73 32.24 2.77
C PHE A 1027 0.36 33.70 2.55
N GLN A 1028 0.43 34.47 3.64
CA GLN A 1028 0.15 35.90 3.63
C GLN A 1028 1.24 36.68 4.35
N LYS A 1029 1.42 37.93 3.92
CA LYS A 1029 2.34 38.87 4.56
C LYS A 1029 1.72 39.35 5.87
N VAL A 1030 2.37 39.02 6.99
CA VAL A 1030 1.89 39.36 8.34
C VAL A 1030 2.90 40.28 9.01
N ALA A 1031 2.43 41.42 9.52
CA ALA A 1031 3.25 42.35 10.29
C ALA A 1031 3.64 41.73 11.65
N LEU A 1032 4.89 41.91 12.05
CA LEU A 1032 5.39 41.38 13.30
C LEU A 1032 5.12 42.34 14.47
N PRO A 1033 4.77 41.80 15.66
CA PRO A 1033 4.75 42.59 16.89
C PRO A 1033 6.13 43.20 17.21
N ALA A 1034 6.12 44.32 17.93
CA ALA A 1034 7.35 44.94 18.42
C ALA A 1034 8.14 43.96 19.31
N GLY A 1035 9.46 43.87 19.09
CA GLY A 1035 10.33 42.93 19.81
C GLY A 1035 10.24 41.48 19.35
N SER A 1036 9.57 41.19 18.22
CA SER A 1036 9.53 39.84 17.67
C SER A 1036 10.94 39.36 17.26
N PRO A 1037 11.33 38.13 17.65
CA PRO A 1037 12.58 37.52 17.19
C PRO A 1037 12.47 36.97 15.75
N ARG A 1038 11.28 37.09 15.12
CA ARG A 1038 11.06 36.71 13.72
C ARG A 1038 11.43 37.87 12.78
N GLY A 1039 11.41 37.58 11.48
CA GLY A 1039 11.72 38.55 10.43
C GLY A 1039 13.16 38.43 9.94
N GLY A 1040 13.34 38.31 8.63
CA GLY A 1040 14.59 37.87 8.02
C GLY A 1040 14.88 36.37 8.21
N LEU A 1041 15.87 35.86 7.48
CA LEU A 1041 16.29 34.45 7.42
C LEU A 1041 16.69 33.92 8.81
N LEU A 1042 17.38 34.74 9.61
CA LEU A 1042 17.83 34.36 10.96
C LEU A 1042 16.71 34.19 11.97
N GLY A 1043 15.46 34.53 11.64
CA GLY A 1043 14.29 34.33 12.48
C GLY A 1043 13.42 33.15 12.05
N MET A 1044 13.75 32.48 10.95
CA MET A 1044 12.93 31.43 10.32
C MET A 1044 13.22 30.05 10.91
N ALA A 1045 12.17 29.26 11.16
CA ALA A 1045 12.33 27.90 11.70
C ALA A 1045 13.12 26.98 10.76
N ALA A 1046 13.01 27.14 9.45
CA ALA A 1046 13.77 26.34 8.48
C ALA A 1046 15.30 26.48 8.68
N VAL A 1047 15.79 27.70 8.92
CA VAL A 1047 17.23 27.96 9.14
C VAL A 1047 17.72 27.31 10.42
N HIS A 1048 16.97 27.44 11.51
CA HIS A 1048 17.33 26.82 12.79
C HIS A 1048 17.22 25.29 12.77
N ALA A 1049 16.26 24.76 12.03
CA ALA A 1049 16.10 23.34 11.79
C ALA A 1049 17.32 22.77 11.07
N MET A 1050 17.79 23.40 9.99
CA MET A 1050 19.00 22.97 9.26
C MET A 1050 20.26 22.96 10.14
N GLY A 1051 20.38 23.91 11.08
CA GLY A 1051 21.45 24.00 12.06
C GLY A 1051 21.22 23.16 13.33
N SER A 1052 20.69 21.94 13.19
CA SER A 1052 20.41 21.01 14.30
C SER A 1052 20.67 19.56 13.89
N ASP A 1053 20.49 18.61 14.82
CA ASP A 1053 20.49 17.16 14.54
C ASP A 1053 19.09 16.51 14.69
N GLY A 1054 18.05 17.33 14.85
CA GLY A 1054 16.67 16.88 15.12
C GLY A 1054 16.35 16.64 16.60
N ILE A 1055 17.35 16.70 17.50
CA ILE A 1055 17.22 16.56 18.96
C ILE A 1055 17.71 17.83 19.65
N GLU A 1056 18.92 18.29 19.35
CA GLU A 1056 19.57 19.46 19.93
C GLU A 1056 19.95 20.48 18.84
N SER A 1057 20.03 21.76 19.20
CA SER A 1057 20.58 22.77 18.30
C SER A 1057 22.10 22.60 18.20
N SER A 1058 22.68 22.99 17.05
CA SER A 1058 24.13 23.00 16.86
C SER A 1058 24.62 24.43 16.61
N PRO A 1059 25.21 25.11 17.62
CA PRO A 1059 25.82 26.42 17.45
C PRO A 1059 26.86 26.45 16.34
N VAL A 1060 27.67 25.39 16.23
CA VAL A 1060 28.73 25.28 15.23
C VAL A 1060 28.15 25.32 13.82
N GLU A 1061 27.13 24.51 13.55
CA GLU A 1061 26.48 24.45 12.24
C GLU A 1061 25.74 25.75 11.90
N ARG A 1062 25.08 26.36 12.90
CA ARG A 1062 24.38 27.65 12.73
C ARG A 1062 25.37 28.78 12.43
N GLY A 1063 26.44 28.89 13.19
CA GLY A 1063 27.49 29.89 12.97
C GLY A 1063 28.18 29.71 11.62
N ALA A 1064 28.49 28.47 11.25
CA ALA A 1064 29.10 28.15 9.95
C ALA A 1064 28.16 28.46 8.79
N TRP A 1065 26.85 28.19 8.93
CA TRP A 1065 25.83 28.53 7.93
C TRP A 1065 25.72 30.05 7.74
N VAL A 1066 25.69 30.83 8.83
CA VAL A 1066 25.68 32.30 8.76
C VAL A 1066 26.93 32.84 8.06
N LEU A 1067 28.11 32.36 8.44
CA LEU A 1067 29.36 32.75 7.81
C LEU A 1067 29.37 32.46 6.31
N ARG A 1068 28.90 31.27 5.92
CA ARG A 1068 28.91 30.80 4.53
C ARG A 1068 27.90 31.52 3.64
N TYR A 1069 26.65 31.64 4.10
CA TYR A 1069 25.53 32.05 3.24
C TYR A 1069 25.04 33.47 3.49
N ILE A 1070 25.34 34.06 4.65
CA ILE A 1070 24.92 35.43 5.00
C ILE A 1070 26.10 36.40 4.90
N LEU A 1071 27.25 36.07 5.49
CA LEU A 1071 28.40 36.98 5.57
C LEU A 1071 29.43 36.78 4.45
N ASN A 1072 29.20 35.85 3.53
CA ASN A 1072 30.09 35.49 2.43
C ASN A 1072 31.56 35.27 2.85
N ASP A 1073 31.75 34.63 4.00
CA ASP A 1073 33.06 34.43 4.62
C ASP A 1073 33.17 33.00 5.18
N PRO A 1074 33.05 31.98 4.29
CA PRO A 1074 32.87 30.59 4.68
C PRO A 1074 34.05 30.08 5.52
N PRO A 1075 33.80 29.31 6.59
CA PRO A 1075 34.89 28.66 7.31
C PRO A 1075 35.56 27.60 6.42
N PRO A 1076 36.85 27.30 6.65
CA PRO A 1076 37.53 26.22 5.94
C PRO A 1076 36.85 24.88 6.23
N PRO A 1077 36.99 23.89 5.32
CA PRO A 1077 36.45 22.56 5.57
C PRO A 1077 37.04 21.96 6.85
N ALA A 1078 36.24 21.15 7.55
CA ALA A 1078 36.68 20.50 8.77
C ALA A 1078 37.93 19.61 8.51
N PRO A 1079 38.93 19.61 9.41
CA PRO A 1079 40.10 18.75 9.27
C PRO A 1079 39.74 17.26 9.15
N PRO A 1080 40.52 16.44 8.41
CA PRO A 1080 40.36 15.00 8.45
C PRO A 1080 40.59 14.47 9.88
N ASN A 1081 39.77 13.53 10.35
CA ASN A 1081 39.85 12.91 11.70
C ASN A 1081 39.52 13.82 12.89
N VAL A 1082 38.51 14.70 12.79
CA VAL A 1082 37.99 15.43 13.96
C VAL A 1082 37.57 14.42 15.06
N PRO A 1083 38.12 14.50 16.29
CA PRO A 1083 37.66 13.67 17.39
C PRO A 1083 36.18 13.92 17.64
N GLN A 1084 35.37 12.86 17.74
CA GLN A 1084 33.96 13.03 18.11
C GLN A 1084 33.85 13.70 19.49
N LEU A 1085 32.97 14.71 19.59
CA LEU A 1085 32.57 15.36 20.85
C LEU A 1085 32.00 14.37 21.89
N SER A 1086 31.71 13.12 21.50
CA SER A 1086 31.29 12.02 22.39
C SER A 1086 32.29 11.69 23.51
N ARG A 1087 33.51 12.25 23.48
CA ARG A 1087 34.44 12.23 24.63
C ARG A 1087 33.98 13.09 25.82
N ILE A 1088 33.00 13.99 25.61
CA ILE A 1088 32.44 14.91 26.60
C ILE A 1088 30.91 14.72 26.64
N ASP A 1089 30.47 13.48 26.83
CA ASP A 1089 29.05 13.12 26.98
C ASP A 1089 28.58 13.30 28.44
N ASP A 1090 28.98 14.41 29.07
CA ASP A 1090 28.49 14.79 30.39
C ASP A 1090 27.20 15.62 30.21
N PRO A 1091 26.03 15.09 30.61
CA PRO A 1091 24.76 15.78 30.46
C PRO A 1091 24.57 16.94 31.44
N SER A 1092 25.54 17.22 32.33
CA SER A 1092 25.55 18.38 33.23
C SER A 1092 26.23 19.62 32.65
N LEU A 1093 26.94 19.47 31.53
CA LEU A 1093 27.62 20.58 30.86
C LEU A 1093 26.71 21.27 29.84
N THR A 1094 26.75 22.60 29.83
CA THR A 1094 26.17 23.44 28.77
C THR A 1094 26.86 23.22 27.43
N VAL A 1095 26.18 23.51 26.32
CA VAL A 1095 26.80 23.42 24.98
C VAL A 1095 28.04 24.32 24.89
N ARG A 1096 27.99 25.50 25.50
CA ARG A 1096 29.13 26.43 25.58
C ARG A 1096 30.33 25.81 26.30
N GLN A 1097 30.12 25.11 27.42
CA GLN A 1097 31.18 24.40 28.12
C GLN A 1097 31.76 23.24 27.31
N LYS A 1098 30.91 22.47 26.61
CA LYS A 1098 31.37 21.37 25.73
C LYS A 1098 32.26 21.89 24.59
N LEU A 1099 31.86 22.99 23.95
CA LEU A 1099 32.64 23.62 22.89
C LEU A 1099 33.92 24.28 23.42
N ALA A 1100 33.89 24.91 24.60
CA ALA A 1100 35.08 25.46 25.23
C ALA A 1100 36.16 24.38 25.46
N SER A 1101 35.77 23.18 25.91
CA SER A 1101 36.68 22.04 26.01
C SER A 1101 37.16 21.54 24.66
N HIS A 1102 36.32 21.55 23.62
CA HIS A 1102 36.74 21.22 22.25
C HIS A 1102 37.77 22.20 21.68
N MET A 1103 37.68 23.47 22.08
CA MET A 1103 38.61 24.53 21.70
C MET A 1103 39.94 24.51 22.47
N GLU A 1104 40.16 23.59 23.42
CA GLU A 1104 41.48 23.41 24.05
C GLU A 1104 42.54 22.97 23.03
N GLU A 1105 42.12 22.27 21.98
CA GLU A 1105 43.00 21.96 20.85
C GLU A 1105 43.16 23.18 19.93
N ALA A 1106 44.40 23.64 19.75
CA ALA A 1106 44.72 24.83 18.97
C ALA A 1106 44.20 24.79 17.52
N GLN A 1107 44.15 23.59 16.92
CA GLN A 1107 43.61 23.39 15.57
C GLN A 1107 42.10 23.69 15.51
N CYS A 1108 41.33 23.28 16.51
CA CYS A 1108 39.89 23.55 16.59
C CYS A 1108 39.63 25.02 16.91
N ALA A 1109 40.39 25.59 17.86
CA ALA A 1109 40.26 26.99 18.26
C ALA A 1109 40.41 27.99 17.09
N SER A 1110 41.23 27.65 16.08
CA SER A 1110 41.49 28.52 14.92
C SER A 1110 40.22 28.93 14.17
N CYS A 1111 39.27 28.00 14.00
CA CYS A 1111 38.02 28.22 13.28
C CYS A 1111 36.87 28.53 14.25
N HIS A 1112 36.79 27.82 15.37
CA HIS A 1112 35.71 27.97 16.34
C HIS A 1112 35.63 29.36 16.97
N ARG A 1113 36.75 30.10 17.10
CA ARG A 1113 36.73 31.52 17.53
C ARG A 1113 35.90 32.43 16.63
N LYS A 1114 35.69 32.05 15.37
CA LYS A 1114 34.89 32.79 14.39
C LYS A 1114 33.47 32.25 14.30
N ILE A 1115 33.31 30.94 14.44
CA ILE A 1115 32.04 30.23 14.25
C ILE A 1115 31.16 30.31 15.50
N ASP A 1116 31.71 29.91 16.65
CA ASP A 1116 30.93 29.64 17.85
C ASP A 1116 30.23 30.87 18.43
N PRO A 1117 30.84 32.08 18.46
CA PRO A 1117 30.15 33.29 18.92
C PRO A 1117 28.82 33.53 18.20
N ILE A 1118 28.82 33.45 16.86
CA ILE A 1118 27.61 33.62 16.05
C ILE A 1118 26.59 32.52 16.35
N GLY A 1119 27.07 31.28 16.51
CA GLY A 1119 26.25 30.14 16.90
C GLY A 1119 25.54 30.34 18.23
N PHE A 1120 26.26 30.81 19.26
CA PHE A 1120 25.72 31.05 20.60
C PHE A 1120 24.64 32.12 20.61
N GLY A 1121 24.78 33.20 19.82
CA GLY A 1121 23.73 34.21 19.71
C GLY A 1121 22.43 33.71 19.06
N LEU A 1122 22.43 32.52 18.45
CA LEU A 1122 21.24 31.85 17.90
C LEU A 1122 20.67 30.79 18.84
N GLU A 1123 21.24 30.56 20.03
CA GLU A 1123 20.81 29.49 20.92
C GLU A 1123 19.45 29.75 21.58
N ASN A 1124 18.95 30.99 21.57
CA ASN A 1124 17.56 31.24 21.94
C ASN A 1124 16.54 30.57 21.00
N PHE A 1125 16.96 29.97 19.89
CA PHE A 1125 16.12 29.08 19.11
C PHE A 1125 16.48 27.62 19.40
N ASN A 1126 15.48 26.78 19.71
CA ASN A 1126 15.68 25.34 19.86
C ASN A 1126 15.96 24.66 18.51
N ALA A 1127 16.18 23.34 18.50
CA ALA A 1127 16.46 22.60 17.27
C ALA A 1127 15.38 22.81 16.19
N ALA A 1128 14.11 22.94 16.58
CA ALA A 1128 12.98 23.15 15.68
C ALA A 1128 12.65 24.64 15.42
N GLY A 1129 13.51 25.57 15.84
CA GLY A 1129 13.33 27.01 15.59
C GLY A 1129 12.25 27.71 16.43
N LYS A 1130 11.79 27.13 17.54
CA LYS A 1130 11.01 27.86 18.56
C LYS A 1130 11.92 28.59 19.53
N TRP A 1131 11.46 29.75 20.00
CA TRP A 1131 12.16 30.52 21.01
C TRP A 1131 12.24 29.76 22.36
N ARG A 1132 13.36 29.86 23.05
CA ARG A 1132 13.64 29.26 24.36
C ARG A 1132 14.58 30.14 25.19
N THR A 1133 14.51 29.99 26.51
CA THR A 1133 15.37 30.71 27.47
C THR A 1133 16.26 29.76 28.29
N GLN A 1134 16.07 28.45 28.14
CA GLN A 1134 16.85 27.42 28.84
C GLN A 1134 17.34 26.34 27.87
N GLU A 1135 18.52 25.78 28.12
CA GLU A 1135 19.06 24.57 27.48
C GLU A 1135 18.94 23.35 28.41
N GLY A 1136 19.09 22.15 27.85
CA GLY A 1136 18.99 20.89 28.59
C GLY A 1136 17.56 20.49 29.00
N HIS A 1137 17.45 19.40 29.76
CA HIS A 1137 16.17 18.81 30.14
C HIS A 1137 16.11 18.42 31.63
N GLY A 1138 14.96 18.66 32.26
CA GLY A 1138 14.69 18.22 33.63
C GLY A 1138 15.59 18.90 34.65
N ARG A 1139 16.35 18.12 35.42
CA ARG A 1139 17.26 18.64 36.47
C ARG A 1139 18.53 19.28 35.91
N ASN A 1140 18.85 19.06 34.64
CA ASN A 1140 20.04 19.61 33.96
C ASN A 1140 19.64 20.78 33.06
N SER A 1141 18.70 21.62 33.50
CA SER A 1141 18.27 22.77 32.73
C SER A 1141 19.07 24.01 33.13
N HIS A 1142 19.66 24.69 32.15
CA HIS A 1142 20.53 25.85 32.36
C HIS A 1142 19.99 27.08 31.60
N PRO A 1143 20.08 28.31 32.15
CA PRO A 1143 19.79 29.52 31.40
C PRO A 1143 20.70 29.67 30.18
N ILE A 1144 20.13 30.13 29.06
CA ILE A 1144 20.90 30.41 27.84
C ILE A 1144 21.59 31.77 27.99
N ASP A 1145 22.88 31.82 27.65
CA ASP A 1145 23.65 33.04 27.46
C ASP A 1145 23.93 33.25 25.96
N PRO A 1146 23.14 34.10 25.27
CA PRO A 1146 23.33 34.38 23.86
C PRO A 1146 24.36 35.48 23.58
N SER A 1147 25.00 36.07 24.60
CA SER A 1147 25.96 37.16 24.40
C SER A 1147 27.31 36.61 23.91
N ASP A 1148 27.99 37.36 23.04
CA ASP A 1148 29.37 37.08 22.64
C ASP A 1148 30.01 38.24 21.84
N GLN A 1149 31.16 37.99 21.21
CA GLN A 1149 31.86 38.92 20.34
C GLN A 1149 32.23 38.28 19.00
N PHE A 1150 31.98 39.01 17.89
CA PHE A 1150 32.53 38.62 16.59
C PHE A 1150 34.06 38.58 16.64
N HIS A 1151 34.68 37.65 15.92
CA HIS A 1151 36.15 37.58 15.86
C HIS A 1151 36.73 38.89 15.31
N ASN A 1152 37.50 39.61 16.15
CA ASN A 1152 38.01 40.96 15.87
C ASN A 1152 36.92 41.99 15.50
N GLY A 1153 35.70 41.82 16.03
CA GLY A 1153 34.53 42.62 15.67
C GLY A 1153 33.74 43.13 16.88
N PRO A 1154 32.52 43.66 16.66
CA PRO A 1154 31.66 44.18 17.71
C PRO A 1154 31.17 43.08 18.66
N LYS A 1155 30.85 43.50 19.88
CA LYS A 1155 30.13 42.68 20.87
C LYS A 1155 28.63 42.76 20.64
N PHE A 1156 27.91 41.74 21.08
CA PHE A 1156 26.45 41.73 21.14
C PHE A 1156 26.00 41.06 22.44
N ASP A 1157 24.96 41.62 23.05
CA ASP A 1157 24.42 41.12 24.31
C ASP A 1157 23.30 40.08 24.09
N ASP A 1158 22.64 40.09 22.94
CA ASP A 1158 21.56 39.16 22.61
C ASP A 1158 21.41 38.89 21.10
N TYR A 1159 20.41 38.06 20.76
CA TYR A 1159 20.04 37.74 19.38
C TYR A 1159 19.66 38.98 18.55
N PHE A 1160 19.00 39.97 19.14
CA PHE A 1160 18.52 41.14 18.41
C PHE A 1160 19.70 42.02 18.00
N GLU A 1161 20.66 42.23 18.89
CA GLU A 1161 21.90 42.93 18.59
C GLU A 1161 22.75 42.15 17.57
N LEU A 1162 22.86 40.83 17.70
CA LEU A 1162 23.52 39.97 16.71
C LEU A 1162 22.90 40.15 15.31
N ARG A 1163 21.57 40.04 15.21
CA ARG A 1163 20.84 40.20 13.95
C ARG A 1163 21.06 41.58 13.35
N ASP A 1164 21.07 42.62 14.19
CA ASP A 1164 21.23 44.00 13.74
C ASP A 1164 22.65 44.24 13.19
N ILE A 1165 23.68 43.73 13.87
CA ILE A 1165 25.07 43.75 13.38
C ILE A 1165 25.20 42.99 12.05
N ILE A 1166 24.56 41.84 11.90
CA ILE A 1166 24.58 41.06 10.65
C ILE A 1166 23.83 41.82 9.55
N SER A 1167 22.71 42.46 9.87
CA SER A 1167 21.94 43.27 8.92
C SER A 1167 22.73 44.45 8.36
N ASP A 1168 23.65 45.02 9.13
CA ASP A 1168 24.55 46.10 8.68
C ASP A 1168 25.63 45.61 7.70
N ARG A 1169 25.78 44.29 7.53
CA ARG A 1169 26.70 43.64 6.58
C ARG A 1169 26.04 43.28 5.25
N GLU A 1170 24.98 44.00 4.86
CA GLU A 1170 24.30 43.82 3.56
C GLU A 1170 25.25 43.80 2.35
N PRO A 1171 26.35 44.59 2.28
CA PRO A 1171 27.28 44.48 1.15
C PRO A 1171 27.91 43.10 0.98
N ASP A 1172 28.22 42.40 2.07
CA ASP A 1172 28.79 41.05 2.02
C ASP A 1172 27.71 40.03 1.63
N PHE A 1173 26.49 40.22 2.12
CA PHE A 1173 25.33 39.42 1.72
C PHE A 1173 25.01 39.57 0.23
N ALA A 1174 25.04 40.80 -0.30
CA ALA A 1174 24.86 41.09 -1.72
C ALA A 1174 25.93 40.44 -2.59
N ARG A 1175 27.17 40.41 -2.10
CA ARG A 1175 28.28 39.72 -2.76
C ARG A 1175 28.03 38.20 -2.80
N GLY A 1176 27.74 37.57 -1.66
CA GLY A 1176 27.45 36.14 -1.60
C GLY A 1176 26.23 35.73 -2.43
N PHE A 1177 25.16 36.52 -2.39
CA PHE A 1177 23.99 36.31 -3.26
C PHE A 1177 24.37 36.34 -4.75
N THR A 1178 25.22 37.27 -5.15
CA THR A 1178 25.68 37.41 -6.54
C THR A 1178 26.53 36.23 -6.99
N GLU A 1179 27.43 35.73 -6.15
CA GLU A 1179 28.26 34.54 -6.47
C GLU A 1179 27.39 33.29 -6.73
N HIS A 1180 26.35 33.10 -5.92
CA HIS A 1180 25.40 32.00 -6.11
C HIS A 1180 24.48 32.24 -7.32
N LEU A 1181 24.06 33.49 -7.56
CA LEU A 1181 23.23 33.85 -8.71
C LEU A 1181 23.98 33.61 -10.04
N ILE A 1182 25.25 33.99 -10.11
CA ILE A 1182 26.13 33.68 -11.24
C ILE A 1182 26.22 32.17 -11.43
N SER A 1183 26.45 31.43 -10.33
CA SER A 1183 26.61 29.98 -10.42
C SER A 1183 25.37 29.29 -10.99
N TYR A 1184 24.19 29.71 -10.50
CA TYR A 1184 22.91 29.18 -10.93
C TYR A 1184 22.57 29.60 -12.37
N GLY A 1185 22.66 30.90 -12.69
CA GLY A 1185 22.28 31.44 -14.00
C GLY A 1185 23.22 31.07 -15.15
N LEU A 1186 24.49 30.76 -14.85
CA LEU A 1186 25.47 30.27 -15.85
C LEU A 1186 25.65 28.75 -15.82
N GLY A 1187 25.04 28.02 -14.87
CA GLY A 1187 25.10 26.56 -14.78
C GLY A 1187 26.49 25.99 -14.48
N ARG A 1188 27.36 26.75 -13.80
CA ARG A 1188 28.73 26.36 -13.45
C ARG A 1188 29.16 26.96 -12.11
N SER A 1189 30.17 26.41 -11.46
CA SER A 1189 30.69 27.00 -10.21
C SER A 1189 31.26 28.40 -10.44
N PHE A 1190 31.02 29.31 -9.49
CA PHE A 1190 31.71 30.59 -9.39
C PHE A 1190 33.23 30.36 -9.25
N GLY A 1191 34.02 31.11 -10.02
CA GLY A 1191 35.47 31.03 -9.99
C GLY A 1191 36.14 32.39 -10.12
N PHE A 1192 37.49 32.40 -10.07
CA PHE A 1192 38.29 33.64 -10.13
C PHE A 1192 37.99 34.51 -11.36
N THR A 1193 37.62 33.90 -12.49
CA THR A 1193 37.27 34.61 -13.73
C THR A 1193 35.95 35.40 -13.64
N ASP A 1194 35.14 35.16 -12.61
CA ASP A 1194 33.84 35.80 -12.41
C ASP A 1194 33.90 37.01 -11.45
N GLU A 1195 35.08 37.32 -10.91
CA GLU A 1195 35.26 38.41 -9.93
C GLU A 1195 34.80 39.78 -10.47
N ASP A 1196 35.14 40.08 -11.72
CA ASP A 1196 34.77 41.37 -12.31
C ASP A 1196 33.28 41.42 -12.67
N LEU A 1197 32.70 40.29 -13.12
CA LEU A 1197 31.25 40.15 -13.31
C LEU A 1197 30.49 40.35 -11.98
N ALA A 1198 30.97 39.76 -10.89
CA ALA A 1198 30.35 39.94 -9.58
C ALA A 1198 30.39 41.40 -9.11
N LYS A 1199 31.53 42.09 -9.29
CA LYS A 1199 31.65 43.53 -8.97
C LYS A 1199 30.71 44.38 -9.82
N GLU A 1200 30.58 44.05 -11.10
CA GLU A 1200 29.67 44.74 -12.02
C GLU A 1200 28.21 44.61 -11.56
N ILE A 1201 27.75 43.38 -11.32
CA ILE A 1201 26.38 43.09 -10.88
C ILE A 1201 26.08 43.78 -9.55
N VAL A 1202 26.95 43.60 -8.55
CA VAL A 1202 26.78 44.26 -7.24
C VAL A 1202 26.79 45.78 -7.39
N GLY A 1203 27.65 46.33 -8.23
CA GLY A 1203 27.73 47.77 -8.51
C GLY A 1203 26.46 48.31 -9.17
N ALA A 1204 25.87 47.57 -10.11
CA ALA A 1204 24.60 47.91 -10.76
C ALA A 1204 23.44 47.88 -9.75
N ALA A 1205 23.31 46.79 -8.99
CA ALA A 1205 22.26 46.65 -7.98
C ALA A 1205 22.39 47.69 -6.86
N LYS A 1206 23.61 48.02 -6.43
CA LYS A 1206 23.86 49.06 -5.40
C LYS A 1206 23.36 50.44 -5.81
N LYS A 1207 23.45 50.81 -7.10
CA LYS A 1207 22.90 52.08 -7.62
C LYS A 1207 21.37 52.15 -7.49
N GLN A 1208 20.73 50.99 -7.39
CA GLN A 1208 19.29 50.81 -7.24
C GLN A 1208 18.95 50.30 -5.83
N ASP A 1209 19.71 50.70 -4.79
CA ASP A 1209 19.47 50.31 -3.38
C ASP A 1209 19.34 48.79 -3.15
N TYR A 1210 20.12 48.00 -3.87
CA TYR A 1210 20.14 46.53 -3.76
C TYR A 1210 18.77 45.86 -4.00
N ILE A 1211 17.95 46.42 -4.90
CA ILE A 1211 16.73 45.77 -5.38
C ILE A 1211 17.07 44.43 -6.05
N VAL A 1212 16.42 43.34 -5.64
CA VAL A 1212 16.75 41.97 -6.04
C VAL A 1212 16.63 41.77 -7.56
N SER A 1213 15.59 42.33 -8.19
CA SER A 1213 15.41 42.22 -9.64
C SER A 1213 16.57 42.83 -10.43
N GLU A 1214 17.25 43.86 -9.90
CA GLU A 1214 18.38 44.51 -10.59
C GLU A 1214 19.64 43.65 -10.64
N PHE A 1215 19.83 42.75 -9.67
CA PHE A 1215 20.92 41.76 -9.78
C PHE A 1215 20.68 40.79 -10.94
N ILE A 1216 19.44 40.35 -11.12
CA ILE A 1216 19.06 39.47 -12.23
C ILE A 1216 19.20 40.20 -13.56
N GLN A 1217 18.69 41.44 -13.64
CA GLN A 1217 18.83 42.29 -14.82
C GLN A 1217 20.30 42.51 -15.19
N ALA A 1218 21.16 42.78 -14.21
CA ALA A 1218 22.58 42.98 -14.45
C ALA A 1218 23.28 41.69 -14.91
N LEU A 1219 22.92 40.52 -14.36
CA LEU A 1219 23.45 39.24 -14.85
C LEU A 1219 23.00 38.98 -16.29
N VAL A 1220 21.71 39.14 -16.60
CA VAL A 1220 21.16 38.87 -17.94
C VAL A 1220 21.73 39.83 -18.99
N ALA A 1221 21.97 41.09 -18.61
CA ALA A 1221 22.59 42.09 -19.49
C ALA A 1221 24.11 41.90 -19.66
N SER A 1222 24.74 41.03 -18.87
CA SER A 1222 26.19 40.84 -18.91
C SER A 1222 26.63 40.05 -20.15
N GLU A 1223 27.85 40.31 -20.59
CA GLU A 1223 28.48 39.56 -21.68
C GLU A 1223 28.56 38.05 -21.38
N ALA A 1224 28.79 37.68 -20.12
CA ALA A 1224 28.91 36.29 -19.70
C ALA A 1224 27.59 35.50 -19.83
N PHE A 1225 26.44 36.18 -19.79
CA PHE A 1225 25.13 35.55 -19.99
C PHE A 1225 24.78 35.45 -21.48
N GLY A 1226 25.20 36.43 -22.28
CA GLY A 1226 25.00 36.47 -23.74
C GLY A 1226 26.03 35.68 -24.56
N ARG A 1227 27.00 35.01 -23.92
CA ARG A 1227 28.06 34.25 -24.59
C ARG A 1227 28.18 32.82 -24.07
N LYS A 1228 28.74 31.96 -24.92
CA LYS A 1228 29.22 30.61 -24.60
C LYS A 1228 30.73 30.54 -24.69
#